data_AF-A0A922LG84-F1
#
_entry.id   AF-A0A922LG84-F1
#
_cell.length_a   1.000
_cell.length_b   1.000
_cell.length_c   1.000
_cell.angle_alpha   90.00
_cell.angle_beta   90.00
_cell.angle_gamma   90.00
#
_symmetry.space_group_name_H-M   'P 1'
#
loop_
_entity.id
_entity.type
_entity.pdbx_description
1 polymer ?
#
loop_
_entity_poly.entity_id
_entity_poly.type
_entity_poly.pdbx_seq_one_letter_code
_entity_poly.pdbx_strand_id
1 'polypeptide(L)'
;MAHELGHVLGFNSEAFRYMRDERGEPRTMREPATNEPILTDSLGYRIPDESVLSNVTRIWKSAKTTVYRHSTALKTPMMLKMAKEYFNCHELDGVELDNNDQVYARGHLEKRLIDNELMTPLLSSRSYISKITLGFFEDTGWYRVDYSKANPIGYGKHLGCNFVMKSCYEYMQIQRERRQSFYPYCDQISFSNTLCLKHENAYGFCDLKQYYSPLPLEFQYFDNPRLGAADRYRDYCPAYVDPFLVSSCRPGLYQNNHSKAFGRPFTGTRNIYSYCNTPEKQSEVHENKNYMLHYFGKSSVCINHDSTRHWQVSKQHEIFEETSPKSSCMSHICSEIEGLILILENKELVCPIKGKYIDFSLRGKYFDINGSIICPPCRDICKIHATSYDSLSKRSTVNTQLKFSIVYTSGFQNNTLFEQIKTKIVLPALTYWEKSLGVKKIASDNIILERQCLDGQTSYVKWPNGTIGIYCNKGCENITRCFTEPIPDNYLNGCKTFVANKPSIQGSRGSGIPPNGYLVFVDASATEPCQSEDLLAYALACQLEFGTDRPVAGYVNMCPTQLSIKPEDVRSSISTFIHEMAHALGFSSTSYAFLREEDGTPRTPRDPQTNLPALGQDSDYIYLASKSTVTKVQRIWVSAVSTTIRTIDVFVLPSVLAEARAHYNCPTMDGMDLENDGGSGTAFVHFEKRITEDELMSGSYSKDSYVSSLTLAYFKDTGWYNVNMSMAQNWRFGKNWGCEFVQLSCYEYMKIQVAKNNPITPYCNKLSSTDVKCLVYDDAFGSCDLQRQKEKVPGENQYFTSIDGVSASDLPYYAGGPSLSDRCPIHRYNCSSVGIELLVGQQVTKCSDGESIPINAYSNNINARGLVLCPTCNAACSHRNIVILIVLPANYLLN
;
A
#
# COMPACT_ATOMS: atom_id res chain seq x y z
N MET A 1 -12.83 -36.26 3.95
CA MET A 1 -14.27 -36.25 3.57
C MET A 1 -14.58 -35.15 2.56
N ALA A 2 -14.52 -33.86 2.89
CA ALA A 2 -14.78 -32.80 1.89
C ALA A 2 -13.84 -32.88 0.67
N HIS A 3 -12.55 -33.18 0.89
CA HIS A 3 -11.56 -33.53 -0.15
C HIS A 3 -12.05 -34.64 -1.09
N GLU A 4 -12.40 -35.82 -0.53
CA GLU A 4 -12.97 -36.95 -1.29
C GLU A 4 -14.24 -36.57 -2.07
N LEU A 5 -15.11 -35.75 -1.47
CA LEU A 5 -16.30 -35.25 -2.15
C LEU A 5 -15.92 -34.34 -3.33
N GLY A 6 -14.84 -33.55 -3.25
CA GLY A 6 -14.28 -32.81 -4.37
C GLY A 6 -13.89 -33.74 -5.54
N HIS A 7 -13.25 -34.88 -5.26
CA HIS A 7 -12.97 -35.89 -6.27
C HIS A 7 -14.25 -36.52 -6.86
N VAL A 8 -15.23 -36.87 -6.02
CA VAL A 8 -16.52 -37.43 -6.46
C VAL A 8 -17.33 -36.43 -7.30
N LEU A 9 -17.25 -35.14 -6.99
CA LEU A 9 -17.82 -34.04 -7.77
C LEU A 9 -17.04 -33.75 -9.06
N GLY A 10 -15.93 -34.45 -9.31
CA GLY A 10 -15.22 -34.42 -10.59
C GLY A 10 -13.92 -33.62 -10.61
N PHE A 11 -13.36 -33.23 -9.47
CA PHE A 11 -11.94 -32.83 -9.38
C PHE A 11 -11.07 -34.10 -9.43
N ASN A 12 -11.00 -34.76 -10.58
CA ASN A 12 -10.14 -35.93 -10.80
C ASN A 12 -9.83 -36.11 -12.30
N SER A 13 -8.71 -36.77 -12.59
CA SER A 13 -8.17 -36.97 -13.93
C SER A 13 -9.13 -37.65 -14.92
N GLU A 14 -9.92 -38.61 -14.45
CA GLU A 14 -10.90 -39.32 -15.27
C GLU A 14 -12.11 -38.44 -15.62
N ALA A 15 -12.44 -37.46 -14.78
CA ALA A 15 -13.55 -36.53 -14.98
C ALA A 15 -13.18 -35.36 -15.90
N PHE A 16 -11.92 -34.90 -15.91
CA PHE A 16 -11.48 -33.73 -16.71
C PHE A 16 -11.82 -33.85 -18.21
N ARG A 17 -11.69 -35.05 -18.79
CA ARG A 17 -12.03 -35.33 -20.21
C ARG A 17 -13.53 -35.24 -20.54
N TYR A 18 -14.39 -35.07 -19.53
CA TYR A 18 -15.84 -34.91 -19.71
C TYR A 18 -16.34 -33.48 -19.48
N MET A 19 -15.46 -32.52 -19.17
CA MET A 19 -15.84 -31.12 -18.95
C MET A 19 -16.50 -30.49 -20.17
N ARG A 20 -17.40 -29.54 -19.94
CA ARG A 20 -18.12 -28.76 -20.96
C ARG A 20 -17.77 -27.27 -20.84
N ASP A 21 -17.93 -26.54 -21.94
CA ASP A 21 -17.76 -25.09 -21.96
C ASP A 21 -19.02 -24.36 -21.44
N GLU A 22 -18.98 -23.03 -21.44
CA GLU A 22 -20.09 -22.16 -21.02
C GLU A 22 -21.36 -22.31 -21.86
N ARG A 23 -21.26 -22.88 -23.06
CA ARG A 23 -22.38 -23.16 -23.97
C ARG A 23 -22.94 -24.58 -23.78
N GLY A 24 -22.28 -25.39 -22.95
CA GLY A 24 -22.60 -26.78 -22.72
C GLY A 24 -21.95 -27.73 -23.72
N GLU A 25 -21.06 -27.27 -24.61
CA GLU A 25 -20.39 -28.13 -25.58
C GLU A 25 -19.19 -28.87 -24.95
N PRO A 26 -18.87 -30.12 -25.38
CA PRO A 26 -17.72 -30.85 -24.85
C PRO A 26 -16.39 -30.12 -25.10
N ARG A 27 -15.59 -29.88 -24.05
CA ARG A 27 -14.23 -29.33 -24.20
C ARG A 27 -13.25 -30.34 -24.82
N THR A 28 -13.52 -31.63 -24.63
CA THR A 28 -12.80 -32.74 -25.28
C THR A 28 -13.72 -33.39 -26.31
N MET A 29 -13.21 -33.65 -27.52
CA MET A 29 -13.98 -34.23 -28.62
C MET A 29 -14.53 -35.62 -28.27
N ARG A 30 -15.79 -35.88 -28.62
CA ARG A 30 -16.53 -37.11 -28.26
C ARG A 30 -17.05 -37.86 -29.47
N GLU A 31 -17.09 -39.18 -29.37
CA GLU A 31 -17.70 -40.06 -30.37
C GLU A 31 -19.23 -39.87 -30.38
N PRO A 32 -19.87 -39.53 -31.52
CA PRO A 32 -21.29 -39.18 -31.54
C PRO A 32 -22.26 -40.29 -31.08
N ALA A 33 -21.88 -41.56 -31.26
CA ALA A 33 -22.74 -42.71 -30.94
C ALA A 33 -22.69 -43.12 -29.46
N THR A 34 -21.56 -42.92 -28.79
CA THR A 34 -21.31 -43.37 -27.40
C THR A 34 -21.18 -42.20 -26.42
N ASN A 35 -20.98 -40.98 -26.91
CA ASN A 35 -20.69 -39.76 -26.14
C ASN A 35 -19.39 -39.87 -25.30
N GLU A 36 -18.48 -40.74 -25.71
CA GLU A 36 -17.19 -41.02 -25.08
C GLU A 36 -16.04 -40.17 -25.68
N PRO A 37 -15.05 -39.71 -24.88
CA PRO A 37 -13.88 -39.00 -25.38
C PRO A 37 -13.07 -39.81 -26.40
N ILE A 38 -12.70 -39.17 -27.51
CA ILE A 38 -11.94 -39.82 -28.61
C ILE A 38 -10.43 -39.75 -28.39
N LEU A 39 -9.92 -38.68 -27.76
CA LEU A 39 -8.49 -38.50 -27.55
C LEU A 39 -7.94 -39.57 -26.61
N THR A 40 -6.84 -40.23 -27.00
CA THR A 40 -6.13 -41.23 -26.18
C THR A 40 -4.64 -40.94 -26.11
N ASP A 41 -4.00 -41.32 -25.00
CA ASP A 41 -2.54 -41.34 -24.90
C ASP A 41 -1.90 -42.53 -25.67
N SER A 42 -0.58 -42.62 -25.63
CA SER A 42 0.20 -43.68 -26.29
C SER A 42 -0.01 -45.09 -25.72
N LEU A 43 -0.74 -45.22 -24.61
CA LEU A 43 -1.13 -46.50 -24.00
C LEU A 43 -2.61 -46.83 -24.24
N GLY A 44 -3.34 -45.95 -24.96
CA GLY A 44 -4.75 -46.12 -25.29
C GLY A 44 -5.73 -45.62 -24.22
N TYR A 45 -5.26 -44.95 -23.15
CA TYR A 45 -6.15 -44.38 -22.14
C TYR A 45 -6.76 -43.06 -22.65
N ARG A 46 -8.07 -42.88 -22.46
CA ARG A 46 -8.77 -41.65 -22.85
C ARG A 46 -8.27 -40.45 -22.04
N ILE A 47 -7.85 -39.38 -22.73
CA ILE A 47 -7.31 -38.16 -22.13
C ILE A 47 -8.16 -36.92 -22.44
N PRO A 48 -8.12 -35.88 -21.60
CA PRO A 48 -8.67 -34.57 -21.94
C PRO A 48 -7.90 -33.88 -23.07
N ASP A 49 -8.55 -32.90 -23.69
CA ASP A 49 -7.94 -31.96 -24.64
C ASP A 49 -6.90 -31.04 -23.97
N GLU A 50 -5.90 -30.58 -24.72
CA GLU A 50 -4.81 -29.73 -24.22
C GLU A 50 -5.29 -28.37 -23.66
N SER A 51 -6.44 -27.89 -24.12
CA SER A 51 -7.11 -26.68 -23.60
C SER A 51 -7.66 -26.86 -22.18
N VAL A 52 -7.88 -28.10 -21.74
CA VAL A 52 -8.28 -28.44 -20.36
C VAL A 52 -7.04 -28.76 -19.53
N LEU A 53 -6.20 -29.68 -20.01
CA LEU A 53 -5.07 -30.24 -19.28
C LEU A 53 -3.89 -30.41 -20.23
N SER A 54 -2.76 -29.76 -19.95
CA SER A 54 -1.56 -29.89 -20.78
C SER A 54 -0.28 -29.80 -19.95
N ASN A 55 0.83 -30.21 -20.55
CA ASN A 55 2.13 -30.15 -19.90
C ASN A 55 2.71 -28.72 -19.98
N VAL A 56 3.16 -28.21 -18.85
CA VAL A 56 3.96 -26.98 -18.74
C VAL A 56 5.40 -27.37 -18.43
N THR A 57 6.34 -26.62 -19.00
CA THR A 57 7.77 -26.83 -18.77
C THR A 57 8.35 -25.60 -18.10
N ARG A 58 9.02 -25.79 -16.96
CA ARG A 58 9.67 -24.73 -16.19
C ARG A 58 11.18 -24.93 -16.19
N ILE A 59 11.93 -23.83 -16.23
CA ILE A 59 13.35 -23.84 -15.88
C ILE A 59 13.41 -23.96 -14.35
N TRP A 60 14.05 -25.02 -13.86
CA TRP A 60 14.07 -25.37 -12.44
C TRP A 60 15.50 -25.35 -11.90
N LYS A 61 15.82 -24.28 -11.17
CA LYS A 61 17.16 -24.04 -10.60
C LYS A 61 17.23 -24.53 -9.15
N SER A 62 18.22 -25.34 -8.82
CA SER A 62 18.57 -25.69 -7.43
C SER A 62 19.94 -25.10 -7.07
N ALA A 63 20.45 -25.38 -5.87
CA ALA A 63 21.81 -24.98 -5.50
C ALA A 63 22.89 -25.78 -6.24
N LYS A 64 22.54 -26.88 -6.95
CA LYS A 64 23.49 -27.78 -7.61
C LYS A 64 23.32 -27.90 -9.13
N THR A 65 22.14 -27.63 -9.66
CA THR A 65 21.85 -27.81 -11.09
C THR A 65 20.75 -26.88 -11.57
N THR A 66 20.59 -26.79 -12.88
CA THR A 66 19.39 -26.24 -13.52
C THR A 66 18.86 -27.30 -14.49
N VAL A 67 17.61 -27.70 -14.32
CA VAL A 67 16.95 -28.70 -15.17
C VAL A 67 15.68 -28.12 -15.79
N TYR A 68 15.13 -28.78 -16.81
CA TYR A 68 13.76 -28.55 -17.25
C TYR A 68 12.83 -29.48 -16.48
N ARG A 69 11.89 -28.91 -15.72
CA ARG A 69 10.87 -29.69 -15.02
C ARG A 69 9.58 -29.64 -15.83
N HIS A 70 9.01 -30.82 -16.08
CA HIS A 70 7.73 -30.97 -16.76
C HIS A 70 6.64 -31.28 -15.72
N SER A 71 5.61 -30.45 -15.66
CA SER A 71 4.45 -30.63 -14.80
C SER A 71 3.18 -30.65 -15.65
N THR A 72 2.15 -31.37 -15.21
CA THR A 72 0.82 -31.27 -15.84
C THR A 72 0.06 -30.13 -15.18
N ALA A 73 -0.65 -29.31 -15.96
CA ALA A 73 -1.39 -28.15 -15.47
C ALA A 73 -2.78 -28.05 -16.09
N LEU A 74 -3.75 -27.59 -15.29
CA LEU A 74 -5.10 -27.23 -15.77
C LEU A 74 -5.07 -25.82 -16.36
N LYS A 75 -5.70 -25.64 -17.53
CA LYS A 75 -5.69 -24.38 -18.29
C LYS A 75 -7.08 -23.78 -18.53
N THR A 76 -8.09 -24.25 -17.79
CA THR A 76 -9.46 -23.82 -18.02
C THR A 76 -9.68 -22.33 -17.67
N PRO A 77 -10.55 -21.61 -18.40
CA PRO A 77 -10.56 -20.14 -18.39
C PRO A 77 -10.74 -19.49 -17.02
N MET A 78 -11.74 -19.91 -16.24
CA MET A 78 -12.07 -19.30 -14.96
C MET A 78 -11.07 -19.70 -13.86
N MET A 79 -10.67 -20.98 -13.82
CA MET A 79 -9.60 -21.47 -12.93
C MET A 79 -8.30 -20.70 -13.15
N LEU A 80 -7.88 -20.53 -14.41
CA LEU A 80 -6.67 -19.81 -14.75
C LEU A 80 -6.79 -18.31 -14.45
N LYS A 81 -7.94 -17.68 -14.72
CA LYS A 81 -8.21 -16.29 -14.31
C LYS A 81 -8.06 -16.11 -12.80
N MET A 82 -8.73 -16.95 -12.00
CA MET A 82 -8.66 -16.91 -10.54
C MET A 82 -7.23 -17.14 -10.03
N ALA A 83 -6.44 -18.00 -10.69
CA ALA A 83 -5.04 -18.22 -10.34
C ALA A 83 -4.15 -17.01 -10.70
N LYS A 84 -4.34 -16.39 -11.87
CA LYS A 84 -3.61 -15.17 -12.28
C LYS A 84 -3.80 -14.03 -11.29
N GLU A 85 -5.06 -13.81 -10.88
CA GLU A 85 -5.43 -12.84 -9.85
C GLU A 85 -4.83 -13.22 -8.48
N TYR A 86 -5.01 -14.48 -8.04
CA TYR A 86 -4.54 -14.95 -6.73
C TYR A 86 -3.02 -14.83 -6.56
N PHE A 87 -2.24 -15.22 -7.56
CA PHE A 87 -0.78 -15.16 -7.51
C PHE A 87 -0.20 -13.79 -7.90
N ASN A 88 -1.00 -12.87 -8.44
CA ASN A 88 -0.53 -11.67 -9.15
C ASN A 88 0.48 -12.03 -10.27
N CYS A 89 0.10 -12.97 -11.14
CA CYS A 89 0.95 -13.43 -12.25
C CYS A 89 0.15 -13.55 -13.55
N HIS A 90 0.14 -12.51 -14.37
CA HIS A 90 -0.59 -12.51 -15.64
C HIS A 90 0.02 -13.44 -16.71
N GLU A 91 1.30 -13.78 -16.59
CA GLU A 91 2.03 -14.70 -17.49
C GLU A 91 1.72 -16.18 -17.23
N LEU A 92 1.00 -16.51 -16.14
CA LEU A 92 0.69 -17.90 -15.80
C LEU A 92 -0.06 -18.60 -16.94
N ASP A 93 0.48 -19.70 -17.43
CA ASP A 93 -0.05 -20.45 -18.57
C ASP A 93 -0.90 -21.66 -18.15
N GLY A 94 -0.91 -22.04 -16.87
CA GLY A 94 -1.71 -23.11 -16.29
C GLY A 94 -1.52 -23.24 -14.78
N VAL A 95 -2.46 -23.87 -14.08
CA VAL A 95 -2.36 -24.20 -12.65
C VAL A 95 -1.77 -25.60 -12.50
N GLU A 96 -0.57 -25.69 -11.92
CA GLU A 96 0.18 -26.93 -11.77
C GLU A 96 -0.55 -27.93 -10.84
N LEU A 97 -0.61 -29.19 -11.28
CA LEU A 97 -1.07 -30.33 -10.49
C LEU A 97 0.13 -31.07 -9.90
N ASP A 98 -0.05 -31.71 -8.74
CA ASP A 98 1.01 -32.49 -8.10
C ASP A 98 1.49 -33.63 -9.02
N ASN A 99 2.82 -33.79 -9.06
CA ASN A 99 3.53 -34.81 -9.83
C ASN A 99 4.43 -35.71 -8.97
N ASN A 100 4.28 -35.67 -7.64
CA ASN A 100 5.17 -36.34 -6.68
C ASN A 100 4.80 -37.81 -6.41
N ASP A 101 3.60 -38.26 -6.81
CA ASP A 101 3.21 -39.68 -6.74
C ASP A 101 2.45 -40.16 -7.98
N GLN A 102 2.99 -41.16 -8.68
CA GLN A 102 2.40 -41.68 -9.93
C GLN A 102 1.01 -42.33 -9.73
N VAL A 103 0.64 -42.69 -8.51
CA VAL A 103 -0.67 -43.31 -8.20
C VAL A 103 -1.78 -42.25 -8.01
N TYR A 104 -1.42 -41.01 -7.67
CA TYR A 104 -2.35 -39.91 -7.39
C TYR A 104 -2.20 -38.70 -8.32
N ALA A 105 -1.17 -38.72 -9.17
CA ALA A 105 -0.88 -37.68 -10.16
C ALA A 105 -2.13 -37.32 -10.98
N ARG A 106 -2.35 -36.01 -11.16
CA ARG A 106 -3.53 -35.40 -11.82
C ARG A 106 -4.84 -35.41 -11.02
N GLY A 107 -4.84 -35.83 -9.75
CA GLY A 107 -5.98 -35.66 -8.83
C GLY A 107 -5.93 -34.39 -7.99
N HIS A 108 -4.77 -33.74 -7.86
CA HIS A 108 -4.51 -32.74 -6.81
C HIS A 108 -3.74 -31.52 -7.33
N LEU A 109 -3.95 -30.36 -6.67
CA LEU A 109 -3.17 -29.13 -6.89
C LEU A 109 -1.75 -29.26 -6.32
N GLU A 110 -0.80 -28.60 -6.97
CA GLU A 110 0.60 -28.50 -6.52
C GLU A 110 0.70 -27.81 -5.14
N LYS A 111 1.06 -28.57 -4.11
CA LYS A 111 1.07 -28.12 -2.70
C LYS A 111 2.16 -27.08 -2.45
N ARG A 112 3.27 -27.08 -3.22
CA ARG A 112 4.27 -26.00 -3.21
C ARG A 112 3.67 -24.62 -3.47
N LEU A 113 2.58 -24.54 -4.25
CA LEU A 113 1.99 -23.26 -4.65
C LEU A 113 0.88 -22.79 -3.71
N ILE A 114 0.12 -23.72 -3.12
CA ILE A 114 -1.11 -23.40 -2.38
C ILE A 114 -1.32 -24.36 -1.20
N ASP A 115 -0.35 -24.42 -0.29
CA ASP A 115 -0.19 -25.46 0.74
C ASP A 115 -1.47 -25.89 1.48
N ASN A 116 -2.33 -24.95 1.86
CA ASN A 116 -3.53 -25.21 2.67
C ASN A 116 -4.83 -25.26 1.85
N GLU A 117 -4.75 -25.49 0.54
CA GLU A 117 -5.91 -25.82 -0.31
C GLU A 117 -6.44 -27.23 -0.02
N LEU A 118 -7.76 -27.37 -0.02
CA LEU A 118 -8.46 -28.63 0.19
C LEU A 118 -8.04 -29.72 -0.80
N MET A 119 -7.74 -29.37 -2.06
CA MET A 119 -7.42 -30.31 -3.13
C MET A 119 -5.91 -30.55 -3.31
N THR A 120 -5.09 -30.28 -2.30
CA THR A 120 -3.67 -30.71 -2.26
C THR A 120 -3.52 -32.18 -1.83
N PRO A 121 -2.48 -32.92 -2.25
CA PRO A 121 -2.35 -34.37 -2.01
C PRO A 121 -2.12 -34.77 -0.55
N LEU A 122 -1.73 -33.82 0.31
CA LEU A 122 -1.60 -34.03 1.76
C LEU A 122 -2.31 -32.91 2.50
N LEU A 123 -3.40 -33.24 3.19
CA LEU A 123 -4.20 -32.28 3.93
C LEU A 123 -3.41 -31.65 5.08
N SER A 124 -3.43 -30.32 5.13
CA SER A 124 -3.03 -29.55 6.31
C SER A 124 -4.13 -29.56 7.36
N SER A 125 -3.76 -29.29 8.62
CA SER A 125 -4.64 -29.38 9.80
C SER A 125 -5.89 -28.50 9.74
N ARG A 126 -5.82 -27.35 9.06
CA ARG A 126 -6.96 -26.74 8.38
C ARG A 126 -6.69 -26.74 6.88
N SER A 127 -7.73 -27.00 6.11
CA SER A 127 -7.69 -27.03 4.64
C SER A 127 -8.90 -26.26 4.11
N TYR A 128 -8.72 -25.49 3.04
CA TYR A 128 -9.62 -24.43 2.60
C TYR A 128 -10.00 -24.56 1.12
N ILE A 129 -11.23 -24.21 0.76
CA ILE A 129 -11.67 -24.17 -0.65
C ILE A 129 -11.39 -22.77 -1.21
N SER A 130 -10.44 -22.70 -2.15
CA SER A 130 -10.01 -21.46 -2.80
C SER A 130 -10.96 -21.02 -3.93
N LYS A 131 -10.83 -19.75 -4.35
CA LYS A 131 -11.42 -19.29 -5.62
C LYS A 131 -10.88 -20.06 -6.83
N ILE A 132 -9.68 -20.65 -6.77
CA ILE A 132 -9.08 -21.42 -7.87
C ILE A 132 -9.85 -22.74 -8.05
N THR A 133 -10.06 -23.51 -6.98
CA THR A 133 -10.87 -24.74 -6.99
C THR A 133 -12.33 -24.47 -7.35
N LEU A 134 -12.89 -23.35 -6.89
CA LEU A 134 -14.21 -22.91 -7.34
C LEU A 134 -14.23 -22.53 -8.84
N GLY A 135 -13.17 -21.88 -9.35
CA GLY A 135 -12.96 -21.64 -10.78
C GLY A 135 -12.93 -22.90 -11.62
N PHE A 136 -12.25 -23.95 -11.13
CA PHE A 136 -12.31 -25.27 -11.75
C PHE A 136 -13.75 -25.80 -11.83
N PHE A 137 -14.50 -25.78 -10.72
CA PHE A 137 -15.87 -26.31 -10.70
C PHE A 137 -16.83 -25.54 -11.63
N GLU A 138 -16.65 -24.22 -11.80
CA GLU A 138 -17.40 -23.45 -12.80
C GLU A 138 -17.01 -23.87 -14.22
N ASP A 139 -15.72 -24.00 -14.50
CA ASP A 139 -15.20 -24.42 -15.82
C ASP A 139 -15.61 -25.84 -16.24
N THR A 140 -16.07 -26.69 -15.32
CA THR A 140 -16.59 -28.03 -15.65
C THR A 140 -17.86 -28.00 -16.51
N GLY A 141 -18.65 -26.92 -16.42
CA GLY A 141 -19.99 -26.84 -16.99
C GLY A 141 -21.04 -27.70 -16.26
N TRP A 142 -20.71 -28.35 -15.13
CA TRP A 142 -21.66 -29.17 -14.35
C TRP A 142 -22.31 -28.39 -13.20
N TYR A 143 -21.68 -27.31 -12.73
CA TYR A 143 -22.09 -26.59 -11.53
C TYR A 143 -22.21 -25.09 -11.78
N ARG A 144 -23.03 -24.42 -10.96
CA ARG A 144 -22.99 -22.97 -10.78
C ARG A 144 -22.34 -22.68 -9.43
N VAL A 145 -21.39 -21.76 -9.42
CA VAL A 145 -20.48 -21.55 -8.29
C VAL A 145 -20.81 -20.26 -7.56
N ASP A 146 -20.77 -20.31 -6.23
CA ASP A 146 -20.91 -19.13 -5.36
C ASP A 146 -19.55 -18.76 -4.79
N TYR A 147 -18.87 -17.81 -5.43
CA TYR A 147 -17.55 -17.32 -5.01
C TYR A 147 -17.56 -16.63 -3.63
N SER A 148 -18.72 -16.28 -3.06
CA SER A 148 -18.80 -15.79 -1.68
C SER A 148 -18.48 -16.87 -0.63
N LYS A 149 -18.52 -18.15 -1.03
CA LYS A 149 -18.16 -19.30 -0.19
C LYS A 149 -16.67 -19.65 -0.23
N ALA A 150 -15.88 -19.01 -1.09
CA ALA A 150 -14.44 -19.20 -1.12
C ALA A 150 -13.81 -18.79 0.22
N ASN A 151 -12.96 -19.65 0.76
CA ASN A 151 -12.17 -19.33 1.93
C ASN A 151 -11.01 -18.38 1.55
N PRO A 152 -10.63 -17.43 2.43
CA PRO A 152 -9.42 -16.66 2.24
C PRO A 152 -8.19 -17.55 2.52
N ILE A 153 -7.32 -17.72 1.52
CA ILE A 153 -6.03 -18.42 1.66
C ILE A 153 -4.91 -17.38 1.53
N GLY A 154 -3.89 -17.51 2.39
CA GLY A 154 -2.73 -16.61 2.42
C GLY A 154 -1.49 -17.14 1.72
N TYR A 155 -1.34 -18.46 1.62
CA TYR A 155 -0.15 -19.11 1.09
C TYR A 155 -0.03 -18.89 -0.43
N GLY A 156 1.08 -18.32 -0.90
CA GLY A 156 1.30 -18.00 -2.32
C GLY A 156 0.63 -16.71 -2.83
N LYS A 157 -0.29 -16.10 -2.06
CA LYS A 157 -1.11 -14.98 -2.54
C LYS A 157 -0.26 -13.73 -2.85
N HIS A 158 -0.44 -13.19 -4.05
CA HIS A 158 0.23 -12.00 -4.60
C HIS A 158 1.79 -12.06 -4.64
N LEU A 159 2.41 -13.25 -4.58
CA LEU A 159 3.88 -13.39 -4.58
C LEU A 159 4.54 -13.31 -5.98
N GLY A 160 3.73 -13.14 -7.04
CA GLY A 160 4.17 -12.88 -8.41
C GLY A 160 4.66 -14.11 -9.17
N CYS A 161 4.93 -13.93 -10.46
CA CYS A 161 5.36 -15.03 -11.35
C CYS A 161 6.64 -15.73 -10.89
N ASN A 162 7.55 -15.01 -10.21
CA ASN A 162 8.77 -15.60 -9.65
C ASN A 162 8.49 -16.66 -8.56
N PHE A 163 7.38 -16.56 -7.82
CA PHE A 163 7.00 -17.60 -6.85
C PHE A 163 6.41 -18.83 -7.55
N VAL A 164 5.58 -18.60 -8.57
CA VAL A 164 4.81 -19.68 -9.21
C VAL A 164 5.67 -20.48 -10.17
N MET A 165 6.36 -19.80 -11.09
CA MET A 165 6.99 -20.38 -12.28
C MET A 165 8.46 -20.80 -12.08
N LYS A 166 9.04 -20.51 -10.91
CA LYS A 166 10.42 -20.87 -10.55
C LYS A 166 10.44 -21.79 -9.34
N SER A 167 11.61 -22.36 -9.04
CA SER A 167 11.82 -23.10 -7.80
C SER A 167 11.79 -22.16 -6.58
N CYS A 168 11.49 -22.73 -5.40
CA CYS A 168 11.59 -21.99 -4.14
C CYS A 168 13.00 -21.44 -3.90
N TYR A 169 14.06 -22.17 -4.29
CA TYR A 169 15.43 -21.70 -4.20
C TYR A 169 15.68 -20.43 -5.01
N GLU A 170 15.26 -20.40 -6.28
CA GLU A 170 15.47 -19.24 -7.14
C GLU A 170 14.62 -18.04 -6.68
N TYR A 171 13.37 -18.29 -6.25
CA TYR A 171 12.55 -17.27 -5.60
C TYR A 171 13.25 -16.69 -4.35
N MET A 172 13.74 -17.54 -3.45
CA MET A 172 14.48 -17.10 -2.25
C MET A 172 15.73 -16.29 -2.58
N GLN A 173 16.46 -16.62 -3.66
CA GLN A 173 17.59 -15.81 -4.13
C GLN A 173 17.13 -14.42 -4.59
N ILE A 174 16.13 -14.35 -5.48
CA ILE A 174 15.60 -13.08 -6.02
C ILE A 174 15.10 -12.16 -4.89
N GLN A 175 14.41 -12.70 -3.90
CA GLN A 175 13.93 -11.91 -2.76
C GLN A 175 15.08 -11.39 -1.88
N ARG A 176 16.11 -12.21 -1.62
CA ARG A 176 17.30 -11.77 -0.87
C ARG A 176 18.06 -10.65 -1.59
N GLU A 177 18.24 -10.75 -2.91
CA GLU A 177 18.86 -9.71 -3.74
C GLU A 177 18.10 -8.38 -3.64
N ARG A 178 16.77 -8.43 -3.64
CA ARG A 178 15.87 -7.27 -3.48
C ARG A 178 15.72 -6.79 -2.03
N ARG A 179 16.35 -7.46 -1.05
CA ARG A 179 16.16 -7.24 0.40
C ARG A 179 14.70 -7.38 0.86
N GLN A 180 13.95 -8.23 0.18
CA GLN A 180 12.54 -8.54 0.44
C GLN A 180 12.39 -9.89 1.18
N SER A 181 11.26 -10.08 1.85
CA SER A 181 10.97 -11.34 2.55
C SER A 181 10.63 -12.46 1.54
N PHE A 182 11.21 -13.65 1.76
CA PHE A 182 10.91 -14.86 0.98
C PHE A 182 9.87 -15.77 1.64
N TYR A 183 9.09 -15.26 2.59
CA TYR A 183 7.89 -15.94 3.09
C TYR A 183 7.00 -16.42 1.91
N PRO A 184 6.48 -17.66 1.92
CA PRO A 184 6.36 -18.60 3.05
C PRO A 184 7.56 -19.52 3.33
N TYR A 185 8.63 -19.46 2.52
CA TYR A 185 9.77 -20.37 2.66
C TYR A 185 10.70 -20.01 3.82
N CYS A 186 11.54 -20.96 4.23
CA CYS A 186 12.47 -20.82 5.36
C CYS A 186 13.82 -21.52 5.10
N ASP A 187 14.90 -21.05 5.73
CA ASP A 187 16.27 -21.53 5.49
C ASP A 187 17.04 -21.94 6.77
N GLN A 188 16.41 -21.87 7.94
CA GLN A 188 17.08 -22.03 9.24
C GLN A 188 16.73 -23.35 9.92
N ILE A 189 17.75 -24.17 10.20
CA ILE A 189 17.60 -25.43 10.95
C ILE A 189 17.46 -25.13 12.45
N SER A 190 16.24 -24.89 12.94
CA SER A 190 15.93 -24.98 14.38
C SER A 190 14.42 -25.09 14.62
N PHE A 191 14.03 -25.95 15.55
CA PHE A 191 12.66 -26.02 16.08
C PHE A 191 12.23 -24.75 16.83
N SER A 192 13.17 -23.88 17.21
CA SER A 192 12.85 -22.58 17.82
C SER A 192 12.52 -21.48 16.82
N ASN A 193 12.85 -21.69 15.54
CA ASN A 193 12.53 -20.75 14.47
C ASN A 193 11.07 -20.92 14.05
N THR A 194 10.18 -20.50 14.94
CA THR A 194 8.74 -20.43 14.70
C THR A 194 8.35 -19.07 14.11
N LEU A 195 7.28 -19.01 13.33
CA LEU A 195 6.73 -17.77 12.80
C LEU A 195 5.22 -17.87 12.71
N CYS A 196 4.49 -16.79 12.96
CA CYS A 196 3.06 -16.74 12.73
C CYS A 196 2.70 -16.96 11.26
N LEU A 197 1.81 -17.94 11.03
CA LEU A 197 1.29 -18.29 9.71
C LEU A 197 0.32 -17.20 9.25
N LYS A 198 0.66 -16.55 8.12
CA LYS A 198 -0.05 -15.37 7.61
C LYS A 198 -1.50 -15.73 7.28
N HIS A 199 -2.43 -15.05 7.94
CA HIS A 199 -3.91 -15.24 7.88
C HIS A 199 -4.49 -16.45 8.64
N GLU A 200 -3.69 -17.28 9.31
CA GLU A 200 -4.19 -18.50 9.96
C GLU A 200 -4.34 -18.43 11.48
N ASN A 201 -3.82 -17.37 12.10
CA ASN A 201 -3.78 -17.18 13.54
C ASN A 201 -3.19 -18.39 14.30
N ALA A 202 -2.02 -18.83 13.85
CA ALA A 202 -1.30 -20.01 14.31
C ALA A 202 0.20 -19.78 14.19
N TYR A 203 1.02 -20.46 15.01
CA TYR A 203 2.48 -20.47 14.86
C TYR A 203 2.94 -21.67 14.03
N GLY A 204 3.75 -21.44 13.01
CA GLY A 204 4.35 -22.48 12.19
C GLY A 204 5.81 -22.74 12.56
N PHE A 205 6.30 -23.94 12.27
CA PHE A 205 7.71 -24.31 12.33
C PHE A 205 8.28 -24.37 10.92
N CYS A 206 9.54 -24.01 10.76
CA CYS A 206 10.27 -24.34 9.54
C CYS A 206 10.44 -25.86 9.45
N ASP A 207 9.86 -26.52 8.44
CA ASP A 207 9.89 -27.98 8.29
C ASP A 207 11.18 -28.54 7.66
N LEU A 208 12.26 -27.76 7.71
CA LEU A 208 13.57 -28.10 7.18
C LEU A 208 14.18 -29.30 7.95
N LYS A 209 14.34 -30.41 7.26
CA LYS A 209 14.84 -31.69 7.77
C LYS A 209 16.14 -32.10 7.09
N GLN A 210 17.00 -32.79 7.82
CA GLN A 210 18.14 -33.51 7.26
C GLN A 210 17.78 -34.97 6.97
N TYR A 211 18.02 -35.40 5.73
CA TYR A 211 17.84 -36.76 5.25
C TYR A 211 19.13 -37.60 5.43
N TYR A 212 18.98 -38.93 5.47
CA TYR A 212 20.13 -39.85 5.54
C TYR A 212 20.97 -39.82 4.25
N SER A 213 20.28 -39.86 3.10
CA SER A 213 20.85 -39.75 1.76
C SER A 213 20.68 -38.35 1.20
N PRO A 214 21.48 -37.94 0.21
CA PRO A 214 21.20 -36.75 -0.62
C PRO A 214 19.81 -36.81 -1.26
N LEU A 215 19.17 -35.64 -1.40
CA LEU A 215 17.96 -35.46 -2.21
C LEU A 215 18.29 -35.52 -3.72
N PRO A 216 17.30 -35.69 -4.61
CA PRO A 216 17.48 -35.48 -6.06
C PRO A 216 18.06 -34.09 -6.36
N LEU A 217 18.88 -33.97 -7.42
CA LEU A 217 19.66 -32.75 -7.69
C LEU A 217 18.77 -31.51 -7.88
N GLU A 218 17.60 -31.68 -8.48
CA GLU A 218 16.55 -30.67 -8.68
C GLU A 218 15.94 -30.14 -7.38
N PHE A 219 16.07 -30.89 -6.28
CA PHE A 219 15.52 -30.58 -4.95
C PHE A 219 16.60 -30.24 -3.91
N GLN A 220 17.89 -30.21 -4.30
CA GLN A 220 18.99 -29.78 -3.44
C GLN A 220 19.07 -28.23 -3.40
N TYR A 221 18.25 -27.61 -2.55
CA TYR A 221 18.16 -26.15 -2.39
C TYR A 221 19.24 -25.54 -1.48
N PHE A 222 20.07 -26.36 -0.85
CA PHE A 222 21.09 -25.94 0.12
C PHE A 222 22.47 -26.50 -0.22
N ASP A 223 23.51 -25.93 0.39
CA ASP A 223 24.88 -26.42 0.21
C ASP A 223 25.05 -27.86 0.70
N ASN A 224 24.42 -28.21 1.82
CA ASN A 224 24.29 -29.58 2.28
C ASN A 224 23.21 -30.29 1.44
N PRO A 225 23.56 -31.30 0.63
CA PRO A 225 22.66 -31.94 -0.33
C PRO A 225 21.57 -32.81 0.32
N ARG A 226 21.56 -32.92 1.66
CA ARG A 226 20.58 -33.71 2.44
C ARG A 226 19.53 -32.85 3.14
N LEU A 227 19.50 -31.54 2.90
CA LEU A 227 18.53 -30.62 3.51
C LEU A 227 17.37 -30.32 2.57
N GLY A 228 16.15 -30.44 3.08
CA GLY A 228 14.90 -30.05 2.41
C GLY A 228 13.71 -30.19 3.35
N ALA A 229 12.51 -29.85 2.89
CA ALA A 229 11.27 -30.01 3.64
C ALA A 229 11.05 -31.46 4.10
N ALA A 230 10.33 -31.62 5.21
CA ALA A 230 9.82 -32.90 5.66
C ALA A 230 8.66 -33.40 4.77
N ASP A 231 7.90 -32.47 4.20
CA ASP A 231 6.84 -32.76 3.23
C ASP A 231 7.39 -32.79 1.80
N ARG A 232 7.37 -33.98 1.19
CA ARG A 232 7.82 -34.16 -0.21
C ARG A 232 6.91 -33.46 -1.21
N TYR A 233 5.62 -33.27 -0.90
CA TYR A 233 4.64 -32.71 -1.84
C TYR A 233 4.78 -31.19 -2.02
N ARG A 234 5.61 -30.51 -1.21
CA ARG A 234 6.08 -29.15 -1.49
C ARG A 234 7.35 -29.14 -2.35
N ASP A 235 7.62 -30.19 -3.13
CA ASP A 235 8.86 -30.36 -3.89
C ASP A 235 10.14 -30.25 -3.03
N TYR A 236 10.06 -30.73 -1.79
CA TYR A 236 11.07 -30.53 -0.74
C TYR A 236 11.37 -29.06 -0.39
N CYS A 237 10.54 -28.09 -0.79
CA CYS A 237 10.71 -26.67 -0.48
C CYS A 237 10.33 -26.38 0.99
N PRO A 238 11.30 -26.03 1.85
CA PRO A 238 11.05 -25.82 3.28
C PRO A 238 10.22 -24.56 3.51
N ALA A 239 9.17 -24.69 4.30
CA ALA A 239 8.23 -23.61 4.59
C ALA A 239 7.83 -23.58 6.07
N TYR A 240 7.29 -22.44 6.51
CA TYR A 240 6.63 -22.36 7.81
C TYR A 240 5.27 -23.05 7.75
N VAL A 241 5.10 -24.13 8.53
CA VAL A 241 3.86 -24.95 8.56
C VAL A 241 3.46 -25.36 9.97
N ASP A 242 2.19 -25.72 10.15
CA ASP A 242 1.66 -26.23 11.42
C ASP A 242 2.28 -27.60 11.81
N PRO A 243 2.55 -27.85 13.11
CA PRO A 243 3.18 -29.08 13.62
C PRO A 243 2.46 -30.40 13.29
N PHE A 244 1.22 -30.40 12.79
CA PHE A 244 0.53 -31.61 12.35
C PHE A 244 1.27 -32.31 11.21
N LEU A 245 1.81 -31.56 10.25
CA LEU A 245 2.55 -32.10 9.11
C LEU A 245 3.91 -32.68 9.55
N VAL A 246 4.54 -32.06 10.54
CA VAL A 246 5.82 -32.53 11.13
C VAL A 246 5.64 -33.85 11.90
N SER A 247 4.48 -34.03 12.55
CA SER A 247 4.17 -35.22 13.35
C SER A 247 3.49 -36.36 12.58
N SER A 248 2.83 -36.07 11.46
CA SER A 248 2.16 -37.07 10.60
C SER A 248 3.12 -37.84 9.69
N CYS A 249 4.35 -37.34 9.51
CA CYS A 249 5.44 -38.10 8.90
C CYS A 249 5.81 -39.31 9.77
N ARG A 250 5.28 -40.50 9.42
CA ARG A 250 5.32 -41.73 10.23
C ARG A 250 6.68 -41.98 10.91
N PRO A 251 6.70 -42.37 12.21
CA PRO A 251 7.91 -42.67 12.96
C PRO A 251 8.47 -44.06 12.60
N GLY A 252 9.07 -44.18 11.41
CA GLY A 252 9.96 -45.28 11.04
C GLY A 252 11.38 -44.75 10.91
N LEU A 253 12.37 -45.49 11.42
CA LEU A 253 13.83 -45.21 11.32
C LEU A 253 14.43 -44.14 12.26
N TYR A 254 13.91 -43.95 13.49
CA TYR A 254 14.64 -43.25 14.57
C TYR A 254 15.04 -44.16 15.74
N GLN A 255 15.60 -45.33 15.42
CA GLN A 255 16.46 -46.07 16.35
C GLN A 255 17.90 -45.56 16.25
N ASN A 256 18.24 -44.54 17.06
CA ASN A 256 19.58 -44.27 17.54
C ASN A 256 19.47 -43.30 18.74
N ASN A 257 20.29 -43.51 19.77
CA ASN A 257 20.03 -43.07 21.16
C ASN A 257 19.98 -41.55 21.45
N HIS A 258 19.95 -40.69 20.42
CA HIS A 258 19.45 -39.32 20.53
C HIS A 258 17.92 -39.21 20.41
N SER A 259 17.20 -40.29 20.08
CA SER A 259 15.73 -40.28 19.91
C SER A 259 14.90 -40.10 21.19
N LYS A 260 15.55 -39.88 22.35
CA LYS A 260 14.89 -39.19 23.49
C LYS A 260 14.50 -37.73 23.15
N ALA A 261 15.05 -37.14 22.08
CA ALA A 261 14.84 -35.75 21.68
C ALA A 261 13.74 -35.48 20.63
N PHE A 262 12.96 -36.49 20.20
CA PHE A 262 11.59 -36.22 19.71
C PHE A 262 10.59 -36.06 20.88
N GLY A 263 11.07 -36.14 22.12
CA GLY A 263 10.28 -36.02 23.33
C GLY A 263 9.91 -34.59 23.69
N ARG A 264 8.83 -34.07 23.09
CA ARG A 264 8.01 -32.93 23.55
C ARG A 264 8.74 -31.84 24.38
N PRO A 265 9.63 -31.03 23.78
CA PRO A 265 10.01 -29.74 24.35
C PRO A 265 9.06 -28.62 23.88
N PHE A 266 9.21 -27.47 24.52
CA PHE A 266 8.81 -26.12 24.11
C PHE A 266 7.47 -25.54 24.57
N THR A 267 6.35 -26.27 24.56
CA THR A 267 5.01 -25.64 24.78
C THR A 267 4.25 -26.11 26.03
N GLY A 268 4.77 -27.14 26.72
CA GLY A 268 4.04 -27.83 27.77
C GLY A 268 2.82 -28.65 27.32
N THR A 269 2.37 -28.57 26.05
CA THR A 269 1.13 -29.23 25.55
C THR A 269 1.34 -30.67 25.07
N ARG A 270 0.25 -31.42 24.87
CA ARG A 270 0.28 -32.85 24.48
C ARG A 270 -0.06 -33.10 23.01
N ASN A 271 -0.85 -32.22 22.39
CA ASN A 271 -1.38 -32.33 21.03
C ASN A 271 -0.60 -31.52 19.96
N ILE A 272 -0.94 -31.81 18.70
CA ILE A 272 -0.12 -31.63 17.49
C ILE A 272 -0.46 -30.42 16.60
N TYR A 273 -1.32 -29.50 17.04
CA TYR A 273 -1.80 -28.35 16.25
C TYR A 273 -1.45 -27.01 16.91
N SER A 274 -1.25 -25.92 16.15
CA SER A 274 -0.73 -24.63 16.64
C SER A 274 -1.67 -23.42 16.58
N TYR A 275 -2.92 -23.60 16.15
CA TYR A 275 -3.92 -22.53 16.12
C TYR A 275 -4.13 -21.91 17.51
N CYS A 276 -4.05 -20.59 17.61
CA CYS A 276 -4.17 -19.89 18.90
C CYS A 276 -5.62 -19.87 19.41
N ASN A 277 -6.59 -19.87 18.49
CA ASN A 277 -8.02 -19.74 18.79
C ASN A 277 -8.75 -21.05 19.18
N THR A 278 -8.06 -22.00 19.83
CA THR A 278 -8.63 -23.31 20.24
C THR A 278 -8.63 -23.47 21.78
N PRO A 279 -9.69 -23.02 22.48
CA PRO A 279 -9.77 -23.04 23.96
C PRO A 279 -9.57 -24.42 24.58
N GLU A 280 -9.97 -25.48 23.87
CA GLU A 280 -9.91 -26.88 24.31
C GLU A 280 -8.46 -27.29 24.65
N LYS A 281 -7.48 -26.72 23.93
CA LYS A 281 -6.06 -26.98 24.09
C LYS A 281 -5.47 -26.38 25.38
N GLN A 282 -6.10 -25.37 26.00
CA GLN A 282 -5.52 -24.68 27.16
C GLN A 282 -5.33 -25.61 28.36
N SER A 283 -6.21 -26.62 28.51
CA SER A 283 -6.11 -27.65 29.56
C SER A 283 -4.85 -28.53 29.47
N GLU A 284 -4.14 -28.51 28.34
CA GLU A 284 -2.90 -29.25 28.14
C GLU A 284 -1.64 -28.46 28.53
N VAL A 285 -1.73 -27.14 28.72
CA VAL A 285 -0.56 -26.27 28.96
C VAL A 285 0.00 -26.53 30.36
N HIS A 286 1.14 -27.22 30.43
CA HIS A 286 1.86 -27.43 31.69
C HIS A 286 2.70 -26.20 32.08
N GLU A 287 2.27 -25.43 33.09
CA GLU A 287 2.92 -24.17 33.57
C GLU A 287 4.44 -24.30 33.75
N ASN A 288 4.91 -25.37 34.41
CA ASN A 288 6.32 -25.63 34.67
C ASN A 288 7.15 -26.00 33.42
N LYS A 289 6.55 -25.90 32.23
CA LYS A 289 7.14 -26.10 30.90
C LYS A 289 6.70 -25.03 29.88
N ASN A 290 5.99 -23.97 30.29
CA ASN A 290 5.45 -22.95 29.37
C ASN A 290 6.36 -21.71 29.22
N TYR A 291 7.65 -21.91 28.96
CA TYR A 291 8.63 -20.83 28.82
C TYR A 291 8.51 -20.03 27.51
N MET A 292 7.58 -20.43 26.63
CA MET A 292 7.15 -19.67 25.45
C MET A 292 5.88 -18.83 25.71
N LEU A 293 5.32 -18.85 26.94
CA LEU A 293 4.14 -18.08 27.34
C LEU A 293 2.89 -18.32 26.48
N HIS A 294 2.68 -19.56 26.03
CA HIS A 294 1.49 -19.90 25.25
C HIS A 294 0.20 -19.79 26.07
N TYR A 295 -0.80 -19.18 25.47
CA TYR A 295 -2.20 -19.21 25.87
C TYR A 295 -3.10 -19.51 24.67
N PHE A 296 -4.01 -20.47 24.81
CA PHE A 296 -4.98 -20.86 23.79
C PHE A 296 -6.41 -20.48 24.25
N GLY A 297 -7.17 -19.81 23.41
CA GLY A 297 -8.47 -19.26 23.82
C GLY A 297 -9.16 -18.47 22.70
N LYS A 298 -10.45 -18.16 22.87
CA LYS A 298 -11.25 -17.49 21.81
C LYS A 298 -10.66 -16.14 21.40
N SER A 299 -10.12 -15.40 22.37
CA SER A 299 -9.38 -14.15 22.19
C SER A 299 -7.87 -14.37 22.34
N SER A 300 -7.32 -15.33 21.59
CA SER A 300 -5.86 -15.56 21.51
C SER A 300 -5.36 -15.38 20.08
N VAL A 301 -4.19 -14.75 19.96
CA VAL A 301 -3.56 -14.37 18.70
C VAL A 301 -2.11 -14.86 18.64
N CYS A 302 -1.65 -15.26 17.45
CA CYS A 302 -0.23 -15.53 17.23
C CYS A 302 0.57 -14.21 17.17
N ILE A 303 1.63 -14.13 17.98
CA ILE A 303 2.54 -12.99 18.06
C ILE A 303 3.95 -13.45 17.67
N ASN A 304 4.58 -12.77 16.72
CA ASN A 304 5.99 -12.98 16.39
C ASN A 304 6.88 -12.36 17.48
N HIS A 305 8.05 -12.94 17.72
CA HIS A 305 9.08 -12.37 18.60
C HIS A 305 10.17 -11.70 17.75
N ASP A 306 10.87 -10.71 18.32
CA ASP A 306 12.01 -10.09 17.64
C ASP A 306 13.16 -11.09 17.51
N SER A 307 13.56 -11.42 16.28
CA SER A 307 14.67 -12.32 16.02
C SER A 307 16.06 -11.72 16.26
N THR A 308 16.16 -10.40 16.49
CA THR A 308 17.42 -9.69 16.73
C THR A 308 17.78 -9.55 18.21
N ARG A 309 16.84 -9.86 19.12
CA ARG A 309 17.02 -9.81 20.57
C ARG A 309 16.78 -11.19 21.17
N HIS A 310 17.67 -11.64 22.03
CA HIS A 310 17.55 -12.99 22.62
C HIS A 310 16.38 -13.07 23.58
N TRP A 311 15.42 -13.97 23.31
CA TRP A 311 14.46 -14.44 24.31
C TRP A 311 15.21 -15.26 25.36
N GLN A 312 15.58 -14.61 26.47
CA GLN A 312 16.34 -15.21 27.56
C GLN A 312 15.39 -15.75 28.61
N VAL A 313 15.51 -17.05 28.90
CA VAL A 313 14.80 -17.72 29.97
C VAL A 313 15.83 -18.06 31.06
N SER A 314 15.55 -17.73 32.32
CA SER A 314 16.36 -18.18 33.44
C SER A 314 15.50 -18.88 34.50
N LYS A 315 16.15 -19.77 35.26
CA LYS A 315 15.51 -20.56 36.31
C LYS A 315 16.44 -20.60 37.51
N GLN A 316 15.96 -20.09 38.65
CA GLN A 316 16.76 -20.02 39.89
C GLN A 316 18.11 -19.28 39.71
N HIS A 317 18.13 -18.26 38.84
CA HIS A 317 19.31 -17.47 38.43
C HIS A 317 20.34 -18.17 37.53
N GLU A 318 20.11 -19.41 37.10
CA GLU A 318 20.85 -20.01 35.98
C GLU A 318 20.16 -19.67 34.65
N ILE A 319 20.92 -19.20 33.66
CA ILE A 319 20.41 -18.91 32.32
C ILE A 319 20.20 -20.23 31.60
N PHE A 320 18.97 -20.49 31.17
CA PHE A 320 18.60 -21.67 30.41
C PHE A 320 18.78 -21.35 28.92
N GLU A 321 20.00 -21.54 28.42
CA GLU A 321 20.38 -21.21 27.03
C GLU A 321 19.86 -22.28 26.05
N GLU A 322 18.53 -22.36 25.93
CA GLU A 322 17.84 -23.17 24.95
C GLU A 322 17.29 -22.24 23.84
N THR A 323 17.45 -22.66 22.59
CA THR A 323 17.27 -21.81 21.40
C THR A 323 15.97 -21.00 21.40
N SER A 324 16.09 -19.67 21.28
CA SER A 324 15.00 -18.70 21.48
C SER A 324 13.77 -18.93 20.56
N PRO A 325 12.54 -19.01 21.10
CA PRO A 325 11.31 -18.97 20.30
C PRO A 325 11.19 -17.69 19.49
N LYS A 326 10.68 -17.80 18.26
CA LYS A 326 10.42 -16.66 17.38
C LYS A 326 8.93 -16.32 17.19
N SER A 327 8.02 -17.04 17.85
CA SER A 327 6.58 -16.70 17.94
C SER A 327 5.86 -17.51 19.02
N SER A 328 4.77 -17.00 19.56
CA SER A 328 3.89 -17.72 20.51
C SER A 328 2.41 -17.34 20.34
N CYS A 329 1.50 -18.05 21.02
CA CYS A 329 0.09 -17.67 21.09
C CYS A 329 -0.16 -16.90 22.38
N MET A 330 -0.69 -15.67 22.29
CA MET A 330 -0.92 -14.80 23.43
C MET A 330 -2.40 -14.43 23.54
N SER A 331 -2.92 -14.41 24.76
CA SER A 331 -4.24 -13.85 25.03
C SER A 331 -4.24 -12.36 24.71
N HIS A 332 -5.34 -11.84 24.18
CA HIS A 332 -5.48 -10.40 23.92
C HIS A 332 -6.83 -9.84 24.34
N ILE A 333 -6.83 -8.54 24.64
CA ILE A 333 -8.01 -7.71 24.84
C ILE A 333 -7.93 -6.55 23.85
N CYS A 334 -9.01 -6.29 23.11
CA CYS A 334 -9.17 -5.04 22.36
C CYS A 334 -9.72 -3.98 23.32
N SER A 335 -8.84 -3.13 23.86
CA SER A 335 -9.21 -1.97 24.68
C SER A 335 -9.66 -0.81 23.79
N GLU A 336 -10.80 -0.22 24.14
CA GLU A 336 -11.35 0.94 23.46
C GLU A 336 -10.53 2.23 23.67
N ILE A 337 -9.63 2.24 24.66
CA ILE A 337 -8.78 3.39 25.01
C ILE A 337 -7.32 3.10 24.63
N GLU A 338 -6.83 1.91 24.93
CA GLU A 338 -5.40 1.56 24.82
C GLU A 338 -5.06 0.73 23.56
N GLY A 339 -6.07 0.24 22.83
CA GLY A 339 -5.88 -0.59 21.65
C GLY A 339 -5.68 -2.07 21.98
N LEU A 340 -4.82 -2.76 21.24
CA LEU A 340 -4.55 -4.18 21.45
C LEU A 340 -3.72 -4.34 22.74
N ILE A 341 -4.19 -5.10 23.72
CA ILE A 341 -3.43 -5.44 24.92
C ILE A 341 -3.16 -6.93 24.90
N LEU A 342 -1.89 -7.34 25.01
CA LEU A 342 -1.49 -8.73 25.15
C LEU A 342 -1.32 -9.08 26.63
N ILE A 343 -1.83 -10.24 27.05
CA ILE A 343 -1.71 -10.70 28.44
C ILE A 343 -0.67 -11.81 28.51
N LEU A 344 0.40 -11.57 29.28
CA LEU A 344 1.49 -12.50 29.53
C LEU A 344 1.48 -12.85 31.03
N GLU A 345 0.99 -14.04 31.37
CA GLU A 345 0.61 -14.44 32.74
C GLU A 345 -0.34 -13.41 33.40
N ASN A 346 0.19 -12.56 34.29
CA ASN A 346 -0.55 -11.52 35.01
C ASN A 346 -0.14 -10.09 34.57
N LYS A 347 0.59 -9.96 33.46
CA LYS A 347 1.12 -8.68 32.97
C LYS A 347 0.46 -8.30 31.65
N GLU A 348 -0.08 -7.09 31.61
CA GLU A 348 -0.63 -6.47 30.42
C GLU A 348 0.49 -5.74 29.65
N LEU A 349 0.60 -6.02 28.34
CA LEU A 349 1.49 -5.33 27.41
C LEU A 349 0.63 -4.65 26.35
N VAL A 350 0.51 -3.33 26.43
CA VAL A 350 -0.24 -2.51 25.48
C VAL A 350 0.53 -2.43 24.16
N CYS A 351 -0.02 -3.03 23.11
CA CYS A 351 0.49 -2.97 21.75
C CYS A 351 0.14 -1.63 21.07
N PRO A 352 1.14 -0.91 20.52
CA PRO A 352 0.90 0.25 19.67
C PRO A 352 -0.13 -0.03 18.58
N ILE A 353 -1.04 0.90 18.35
CA ILE A 353 -2.23 0.70 17.50
C ILE A 353 -1.89 0.32 16.04
N LYS A 354 -0.67 0.62 15.57
CA LYS A 354 -0.15 0.24 14.24
C LYS A 354 0.89 -0.88 14.26
N GLY A 355 1.12 -1.54 15.40
CA GLY A 355 2.17 -2.52 15.57
C GLY A 355 3.56 -1.90 15.79
N LYS A 356 4.39 -2.59 16.58
CA LYS A 356 5.80 -2.29 16.84
C LYS A 356 6.45 -3.41 17.67
N TYR A 357 7.77 -3.41 17.78
CA TYR A 357 8.51 -4.17 18.78
C TYR A 357 8.22 -3.63 20.19
N ILE A 358 8.01 -4.53 21.16
CA ILE A 358 7.94 -4.23 22.60
C ILE A 358 8.90 -5.15 23.33
N ASP A 359 9.87 -4.55 24.03
CA ASP A 359 10.70 -5.24 25.00
C ASP A 359 9.94 -5.43 26.33
N PHE A 360 10.08 -6.60 26.94
CA PHE A 360 9.53 -6.85 28.27
C PHE A 360 10.45 -7.74 29.10
N SER A 361 10.38 -7.51 30.41
CA SER A 361 10.88 -8.42 31.45
C SER A 361 9.69 -8.90 32.27
N LEU A 362 9.62 -10.22 32.51
CA LEU A 362 8.61 -10.91 33.29
C LEU A 362 9.33 -11.77 34.34
N ARG A 363 8.95 -11.66 35.61
CA ARG A 363 9.36 -12.63 36.65
C ARG A 363 8.20 -13.57 36.93
N GLY A 364 8.27 -14.78 36.38
CA GLY A 364 7.25 -15.81 36.51
C GLY A 364 7.54 -16.74 37.70
N LYS A 365 6.54 -17.55 38.04
CA LYS A 365 6.62 -18.52 39.16
C LYS A 365 7.66 -19.63 38.94
N TYR A 366 7.95 -19.96 37.68
CA TYR A 366 8.87 -21.06 37.30
C TYR A 366 10.08 -20.61 36.47
N PHE A 367 9.96 -19.47 35.80
CA PHE A 367 10.95 -18.92 34.87
C PHE A 367 10.92 -17.39 34.94
N ASP A 368 12.08 -16.75 34.90
CA ASP A 368 12.18 -15.33 34.55
C ASP A 368 12.45 -15.22 33.05
N ILE A 369 11.75 -14.32 32.35
CA ILE A 369 11.79 -14.18 30.89
C ILE A 369 12.08 -12.72 30.53
N ASN A 370 13.16 -12.51 29.80
CA ASN A 370 13.43 -11.24 29.10
C ASN A 370 13.29 -11.50 27.60
N GLY A 371 12.43 -10.76 26.93
CA GLY A 371 12.13 -10.97 25.51
C GLY A 371 11.63 -9.71 24.84
N SER A 372 11.43 -9.79 23.53
CA SER A 372 10.86 -8.71 22.73
C SER A 372 9.88 -9.29 21.72
N ILE A 373 8.70 -8.68 21.62
CA ILE A 373 7.58 -9.17 20.80
C ILE A 373 7.19 -8.14 19.74
N ILE A 374 6.80 -8.63 18.56
CA ILE A 374 6.33 -7.83 17.44
C ILE A 374 4.80 -7.76 17.54
N CYS A 375 4.30 -6.69 18.12
CA CYS A 375 2.86 -6.44 18.18
C CYS A 375 2.28 -6.28 16.76
N PRO A 376 1.22 -7.03 16.39
CA PRO A 376 0.49 -6.77 15.16
C PRO A 376 -0.32 -5.47 15.28
N PRO A 377 -0.68 -4.83 14.15
CA PRO A 377 -1.58 -3.68 14.15
C PRO A 377 -2.93 -4.00 14.80
N CYS A 378 -3.45 -3.08 15.62
CA CYS A 378 -4.67 -3.29 16.39
C CYS A 378 -5.90 -3.54 15.50
N ARG A 379 -5.99 -2.85 14.35
CA ARG A 379 -7.09 -3.02 13.38
C ARG A 379 -7.14 -4.42 12.74
N ASP A 380 -6.01 -5.12 12.71
CA ASP A 380 -5.92 -6.46 12.12
C ASP A 380 -6.55 -7.50 13.07
N ILE A 381 -6.74 -7.12 14.35
CA ILE A 381 -7.33 -7.93 15.42
C ILE A 381 -8.74 -7.42 15.83
N CYS A 382 -9.04 -6.12 15.70
CA CYS A 382 -10.27 -5.47 16.18
C CYS A 382 -11.02 -4.70 15.03
N LYS A 383 -12.33 -4.93 14.78
CA LYS A 383 -13.13 -4.46 13.61
C LYS A 383 -14.43 -3.71 13.98
N ILE A 384 -14.90 -2.69 13.21
CA ILE A 384 -16.11 -1.83 13.48
C ILE A 384 -16.67 -1.11 12.13
N HIS A 385 -17.97 -1.14 11.61
CA HIS A 385 -18.45 -0.62 10.21
C HIS A 385 -19.93 0.00 9.88
N ALA A 386 -20.23 1.24 9.34
CA ALA A 386 -21.47 2.16 9.43
C ALA A 386 -23.02 1.92 8.98
N THR A 387 -24.05 2.78 9.36
CA THR A 387 -25.58 2.77 9.01
C THR A 387 -26.48 4.10 8.91
N SER A 388 -27.49 4.27 7.98
CA SER A 388 -28.13 5.47 7.23
C SER A 388 -29.46 6.30 7.60
N TYR A 389 -29.84 7.50 7.02
CA TYR A 389 -31.12 7.82 6.21
C TYR A 389 -31.96 9.19 6.28
N ASP A 390 -32.21 9.81 5.09
CA ASP A 390 -33.30 10.65 4.44
C ASP A 390 -33.97 11.99 4.95
N SER A 391 -34.70 12.67 4.03
CA SER A 391 -34.82 14.14 3.78
C SER A 391 -36.20 14.84 3.92
N LEU A 392 -36.22 16.20 3.99
CA LEU A 392 -37.26 17.09 3.41
C LEU A 392 -36.84 18.59 3.38
N SER A 393 -36.93 19.26 2.23
CA SER A 393 -36.36 20.61 2.03
C SER A 393 -37.25 21.80 2.46
N LYS A 394 -36.65 22.82 3.09
CA LYS A 394 -37.13 24.23 3.00
C LYS A 394 -35.96 25.21 2.82
N ARG A 395 -36.14 26.17 1.90
CA ARG A 395 -35.17 27.24 1.61
C ARG A 395 -35.08 28.23 2.77
N SER A 396 -33.92 28.26 3.43
CA SER A 396 -33.36 29.47 4.03
C SER A 396 -32.18 29.94 3.15
N THR A 397 -31.65 31.13 3.37
CA THR A 397 -30.37 31.56 2.78
C THR A 397 -29.23 30.81 3.47
N VAL A 398 -29.03 29.54 3.11
CA VAL A 398 -28.06 28.67 3.77
C VAL A 398 -26.65 29.10 3.39
N ASN A 399 -25.80 29.34 4.40
CA ASN A 399 -24.39 29.62 4.19
C ASN A 399 -23.73 28.40 3.55
N THR A 400 -23.28 28.55 2.30
CA THR A 400 -22.63 27.46 1.54
C THR A 400 -21.16 27.27 1.88
N GLN A 401 -20.50 28.20 2.57
CA GLN A 401 -19.06 28.13 2.79
C GLN A 401 -18.68 26.88 3.59
N LEU A 402 -17.66 26.13 3.17
CA LEU A 402 -17.19 24.95 3.90
C LEU A 402 -16.70 25.36 5.31
N LYS A 403 -17.04 24.56 6.33
CA LYS A 403 -16.60 24.79 7.71
C LYS A 403 -16.08 23.54 8.42
N PHE A 404 -14.90 23.64 9.04
CA PHE A 404 -14.31 22.52 9.75
C PHE A 404 -14.74 22.48 11.22
N SER A 405 -15.27 21.34 11.65
CA SER A 405 -15.31 20.94 13.06
C SER A 405 -14.03 20.16 13.35
N ILE A 406 -13.16 20.71 14.18
CA ILE A 406 -11.81 20.19 14.40
C ILE A 406 -11.76 19.41 15.72
N VAL A 407 -11.32 18.17 15.66
CA VAL A 407 -10.99 17.34 16.83
C VAL A 407 -9.49 17.14 16.86
N TYR A 408 -8.82 17.65 17.89
CA TYR A 408 -7.40 17.40 18.13
C TYR A 408 -7.25 16.11 18.92
N THR A 409 -6.46 15.15 18.43
CA THR A 409 -6.22 13.88 19.14
C THR A 409 -5.46 14.11 20.44
N SER A 410 -5.55 13.16 21.38
CA SER A 410 -4.73 13.17 22.59
C SER A 410 -3.23 13.12 22.27
N GLY A 411 -2.83 12.38 21.22
CA GLY A 411 -1.47 12.34 20.71
C GLY A 411 -0.95 13.72 20.27
N PHE A 412 -1.79 14.50 19.57
CA PHE A 412 -1.44 15.86 19.14
C PHE A 412 -1.46 16.87 20.29
N GLN A 413 -2.44 16.79 21.19
CA GLN A 413 -2.52 17.66 22.38
C GLN A 413 -1.31 17.50 23.31
N ASN A 414 -0.77 16.28 23.41
CA ASN A 414 0.42 15.98 24.20
C ASN A 414 1.75 16.38 23.51
N ASN A 415 1.71 16.87 22.27
CA ASN A 415 2.90 17.36 21.58
C ASN A 415 3.37 18.68 22.21
N THR A 416 4.65 18.80 22.54
CA THR A 416 5.23 20.01 23.17
C THR A 416 5.10 21.27 22.31
N LEU A 417 4.86 21.11 21.01
CA LEU A 417 4.66 22.18 20.04
C LEU A 417 3.18 22.36 19.64
N PHE A 418 2.23 21.69 20.31
CA PHE A 418 0.80 21.65 19.97
C PHE A 418 0.22 23.01 19.55
N GLU A 419 0.27 24.02 20.42
CA GLU A 419 -0.28 25.35 20.10
C GLU A 419 0.45 26.05 18.94
N GLN A 420 1.74 25.79 18.74
CA GLN A 420 2.48 26.35 17.60
C GLN A 420 2.07 25.68 16.29
N ILE A 421 1.96 24.36 16.26
CA ILE A 421 1.53 23.61 15.06
C ILE A 421 0.08 23.98 14.72
N LYS A 422 -0.80 23.99 15.72
CA LYS A 422 -2.20 24.39 15.61
C LYS A 422 -2.37 25.80 15.02
N THR A 423 -1.67 26.79 15.56
CA THR A 423 -1.84 28.21 15.14
C THR A 423 -1.07 28.58 13.88
N LYS A 424 0.13 28.02 13.66
CA LYS A 424 0.97 28.35 12.49
C LYS A 424 0.72 27.48 11.26
N ILE A 425 0.21 26.26 11.43
CA ILE A 425 0.09 25.28 10.34
C ILE A 425 -1.38 24.88 10.12
N VAL A 426 -2.03 24.26 11.11
CA VAL A 426 -3.36 23.65 10.96
C VAL A 426 -4.44 24.69 10.65
N LEU A 427 -4.58 25.74 11.47
CA LEU A 427 -5.63 26.74 11.28
C LEU A 427 -5.46 27.55 9.97
N PRO A 428 -4.26 27.98 9.56
CA PRO A 428 -4.05 28.59 8.24
C PRO A 428 -4.41 27.67 7.07
N ALA A 429 -4.01 26.40 7.11
CA ALA A 429 -4.30 25.43 6.06
C ALA A 429 -5.81 25.13 5.93
N LEU A 430 -6.51 24.92 7.05
CA LEU A 430 -7.96 24.75 7.05
C LEU A 430 -8.66 26.04 6.58
N THR A 431 -8.19 27.21 6.99
CA THR A 431 -8.73 28.51 6.53
C THR A 431 -8.58 28.71 5.02
N TYR A 432 -7.54 28.18 4.39
CA TYR A 432 -7.40 28.17 2.93
C TYR A 432 -8.53 27.38 2.28
N TRP A 433 -8.79 26.15 2.75
CA TRP A 433 -9.88 25.32 2.24
C TRP A 433 -11.26 25.91 2.52
N GLU A 434 -11.49 26.47 3.71
CA GLU A 434 -12.75 27.18 4.03
C GLU A 434 -13.00 28.40 3.13
N LYS A 435 -11.97 29.08 2.61
CA LYS A 435 -12.12 30.19 1.67
C LYS A 435 -12.24 29.75 0.21
N SER A 436 -11.67 28.60 -0.12
CA SER A 436 -11.61 28.07 -1.49
C SER A 436 -12.85 27.25 -1.86
N LEU A 437 -13.49 26.59 -0.88
CA LEU A 437 -14.60 25.67 -1.12
C LEU A 437 -15.88 26.10 -0.38
N GLY A 438 -17.01 26.04 -1.09
CA GLY A 438 -18.35 25.97 -0.49
C GLY A 438 -19.03 24.66 -0.86
N VAL A 439 -19.85 24.09 0.02
CA VAL A 439 -20.64 22.88 -0.26
C VAL A 439 -21.73 23.20 -1.29
N LYS A 440 -21.79 22.41 -2.36
CA LYS A 440 -22.67 22.67 -3.52
C LYS A 440 -24.13 22.32 -3.27
N LYS A 441 -24.38 21.13 -2.70
CA LYS A 441 -25.70 20.63 -2.33
C LYS A 441 -25.74 20.47 -0.82
N ILE A 442 -26.58 21.27 -0.17
CA ILE A 442 -26.66 21.33 1.29
C ILE A 442 -27.88 20.57 1.79
N ALA A 443 -27.69 19.73 2.80
CA ALA A 443 -28.78 19.05 3.50
C ALA A 443 -29.69 20.04 4.24
N SER A 444 -30.96 19.69 4.43
CA SER A 444 -31.91 20.46 5.24
C SER A 444 -31.55 20.48 6.73
N ASP A 445 -30.84 19.44 7.18
CA ASP A 445 -30.56 19.11 8.56
C ASP A 445 -29.08 18.78 8.73
N ASN A 446 -28.59 18.83 9.97
CA ASN A 446 -27.21 18.46 10.29
C ASN A 446 -26.89 17.03 9.81
N ILE A 447 -25.71 16.88 9.23
CA ILE A 447 -25.15 15.61 8.74
C ILE A 447 -24.88 14.75 9.97
N ILE A 448 -25.44 13.55 9.98
CA ILE A 448 -25.21 12.58 11.05
C ILE A 448 -24.30 11.49 10.52
N LEU A 449 -23.19 11.24 11.22
CA LEU A 449 -22.29 10.14 10.91
C LEU A 449 -22.86 8.83 11.43
N GLU A 450 -22.60 7.78 10.68
CA GLU A 450 -23.42 6.59 10.73
C GLU A 450 -22.70 5.49 11.53
N ARG A 451 -23.41 4.89 12.51
CA ARG A 451 -22.81 4.03 13.55
C ARG A 451 -22.30 2.71 13.01
N GLN A 452 -21.10 2.36 13.45
CA GLN A 452 -20.36 1.22 12.95
C GLN A 452 -20.93 -0.14 13.47
N CYS A 453 -20.92 -1.20 12.66
CA CYS A 453 -21.66 -2.47 12.77
C CYS A 453 -20.79 -3.65 13.14
N LEU A 454 -21.37 -4.55 13.93
CA LEU A 454 -20.75 -5.79 14.40
C LEU A 454 -20.36 -6.69 13.24
N ASP A 455 -19.08 -7.07 13.20
CA ASP A 455 -18.43 -7.86 12.14
C ASP A 455 -18.49 -7.25 10.72
N GLY A 456 -18.92 -5.98 10.58
CA GLY A 456 -19.17 -5.34 9.30
C GLY A 456 -20.35 -5.89 8.50
N GLN A 457 -21.25 -6.65 9.14
CA GLN A 457 -22.39 -7.26 8.45
C GLN A 457 -23.55 -6.29 8.30
N THR A 458 -23.82 -5.87 7.06
CA THR A 458 -24.90 -4.96 6.70
C THR A 458 -25.95 -5.62 5.81
N SER A 459 -27.14 -5.02 5.76
CA SER A 459 -28.16 -5.26 4.72
C SER A 459 -28.70 -3.93 4.20
N TYR A 460 -29.12 -3.95 2.94
CA TYR A 460 -29.74 -2.81 2.27
C TYR A 460 -31.27 -2.94 2.34
N VAL A 461 -31.93 -1.90 2.85
CA VAL A 461 -33.39 -1.81 2.97
C VAL A 461 -33.88 -0.72 2.03
N LYS A 462 -34.57 -1.12 0.96
CA LYS A 462 -35.21 -0.18 0.03
C LYS A 462 -36.64 0.07 0.48
N TRP A 463 -36.98 1.33 0.75
CA TRP A 463 -38.31 1.72 1.21
C TRP A 463 -39.24 2.08 0.03
N PRO A 464 -40.57 2.13 0.24
CA PRO A 464 -41.53 2.41 -0.84
C PRO A 464 -41.39 3.81 -1.49
N ASN A 465 -40.74 4.76 -0.82
CA ASN A 465 -40.39 6.07 -1.38
C ASN A 465 -39.17 6.03 -2.32
N GLY A 466 -38.50 4.87 -2.45
CA GLY A 466 -37.38 4.63 -3.36
C GLY A 466 -36.00 4.69 -2.72
N THR A 467 -35.84 5.34 -1.57
CA THR A 467 -34.53 5.54 -0.94
C THR A 467 -34.04 4.24 -0.25
N ILE A 468 -32.72 4.05 -0.17
CA ILE A 468 -32.05 2.82 0.30
C ILE A 468 -31.29 3.10 1.60
N GLY A 469 -31.58 2.33 2.64
CA GLY A 469 -30.92 2.44 3.95
C GLY A 469 -30.00 1.26 4.24
N ILE A 470 -28.87 1.50 4.90
CA ILE A 470 -27.92 0.50 5.37
C ILE A 470 -28.20 0.23 6.84
N TYR A 471 -28.40 -1.03 7.20
CA TYR A 471 -28.71 -1.51 8.56
C TYR A 471 -27.73 -2.61 8.99
N CYS A 472 -27.31 -2.61 10.25
CA CYS A 472 -26.46 -3.65 10.82
C CYS A 472 -27.27 -4.93 11.08
N ASN A 473 -26.81 -6.05 10.53
CA ASN A 473 -27.46 -7.36 10.71
C ASN A 473 -27.31 -7.88 12.15
N LYS A 474 -26.18 -7.56 12.79
CA LYS A 474 -25.80 -8.03 14.13
C LYS A 474 -25.88 -6.98 15.23
N GLY A 475 -26.33 -5.77 14.92
CA GLY A 475 -26.22 -4.62 15.81
C GLY A 475 -24.99 -3.76 15.53
N CYS A 476 -24.90 -2.64 16.25
CA CYS A 476 -23.76 -1.73 16.16
C CYS A 476 -22.75 -2.03 17.24
N GLU A 477 -21.52 -1.68 16.91
CA GLU A 477 -20.36 -1.69 17.77
C GLU A 477 -20.42 -0.47 18.69
N ASN A 478 -19.80 -0.61 19.86
CA ASN A 478 -19.91 0.39 20.92
C ASN A 478 -19.24 1.73 20.54
N ILE A 479 -18.03 1.69 19.97
CA ILE A 479 -17.30 2.88 19.51
C ILE A 479 -17.13 2.87 18.00
N THR A 480 -17.73 3.86 17.34
CA THR A 480 -17.48 4.15 15.91
C THR A 480 -16.21 4.99 15.77
N ARG A 481 -15.30 4.63 14.86
CA ARG A 481 -13.99 5.29 14.67
C ARG A 481 -13.79 5.89 13.29
N CYS A 482 -13.05 6.99 13.24
CA CYS A 482 -12.39 7.54 12.07
C CYS A 482 -10.91 7.18 12.15
N PHE A 483 -10.47 6.16 11.40
CA PHE A 483 -9.16 5.53 11.58
C PHE A 483 -8.95 5.02 13.02
N THR A 484 -8.02 5.59 13.77
CA THR A 484 -7.76 5.24 15.17
C THR A 484 -8.70 5.95 16.14
N GLU A 485 -9.22 7.11 15.75
CA GLU A 485 -9.89 8.05 16.65
C GLU A 485 -11.37 7.71 16.84
N PRO A 486 -11.89 7.67 18.07
CA PRO A 486 -13.31 7.53 18.32
C PRO A 486 -14.05 8.77 17.81
N ILE A 487 -15.10 8.56 17.00
CA ILE A 487 -16.01 9.64 16.61
C ILE A 487 -16.93 9.94 17.80
N PRO A 488 -16.96 11.18 18.32
CA PRO A 488 -17.83 11.53 19.44
C PRO A 488 -19.31 11.28 19.15
N ASP A 489 -20.05 10.76 20.15
CA ASP A 489 -21.46 10.39 20.03
C ASP A 489 -22.38 11.54 19.56
N ASN A 490 -22.02 12.80 19.81
CA ASN A 490 -22.79 13.95 19.33
C ASN A 490 -22.76 14.11 17.80
N TYR A 491 -21.83 13.48 17.09
CA TYR A 491 -21.83 13.41 15.63
C TYR A 491 -22.47 12.13 15.09
N LEU A 492 -22.69 11.12 15.94
CA LEU A 492 -23.18 9.80 15.56
C LEU A 492 -24.70 9.69 15.59
N ASN A 493 -25.24 8.76 14.80
CA ASN A 493 -26.66 8.44 14.80
C ASN A 493 -27.03 7.41 15.86
N GLY A 494 -28.33 7.16 16.00
CA GLY A 494 -28.79 5.92 16.60
C GLY A 494 -28.32 4.71 15.77
N CYS A 495 -28.01 3.63 16.46
CA CYS A 495 -27.63 2.36 15.86
C CYS A 495 -28.77 1.76 15.04
N LYS A 496 -28.58 1.49 13.74
CA LYS A 496 -29.66 0.97 12.89
C LYS A 496 -29.54 -0.53 12.70
N THR A 497 -30.58 -1.25 13.09
CA THR A 497 -30.59 -2.71 13.24
C THR A 497 -31.89 -3.32 12.75
N PHE A 498 -31.99 -4.64 12.76
CA PHE A 498 -33.28 -5.33 12.62
C PHE A 498 -33.77 -5.82 13.98
N VAL A 499 -34.98 -5.43 14.36
CA VAL A 499 -35.69 -5.94 15.55
C VAL A 499 -36.91 -6.70 15.06
N ALA A 500 -37.00 -7.99 15.38
CA ALA A 500 -38.05 -8.89 14.88
C ALA A 500 -38.25 -8.80 13.35
N ASN A 501 -37.14 -8.87 12.60
CA ASN A 501 -37.06 -8.72 11.14
C ASN A 501 -37.62 -7.40 10.57
N LYS A 502 -37.77 -6.35 11.38
CA LYS A 502 -38.15 -5.01 10.94
C LYS A 502 -36.99 -4.01 11.15
N PRO A 503 -36.73 -3.09 10.20
CA PRO A 503 -35.74 -2.04 10.38
C PRO A 503 -36.07 -1.18 11.61
N SER A 504 -35.07 -0.91 12.44
CA SER A 504 -35.18 -0.18 13.70
C SER A 504 -33.96 0.70 13.92
N ILE A 505 -34.11 1.75 14.73
CA ILE A 505 -33.01 2.62 15.18
C ILE A 505 -33.01 2.60 16.71
N GLN A 506 -31.87 2.28 17.32
CA GLN A 506 -31.68 2.15 18.77
C GLN A 506 -30.67 3.18 19.30
N GLY A 507 -30.84 3.63 20.53
CA GLY A 507 -30.00 4.67 21.12
C GLY A 507 -30.33 6.09 20.61
N SER A 508 -29.58 7.08 21.09
CA SER A 508 -29.77 8.50 20.75
C SER A 508 -29.11 8.88 19.43
N ARG A 509 -29.78 9.77 18.69
CA ARG A 509 -29.21 10.51 17.56
C ARG A 509 -28.51 11.77 18.10
N GLY A 510 -27.24 11.96 17.76
CA GLY A 510 -26.46 13.15 18.10
C GLY A 510 -26.94 14.41 17.38
N SER A 511 -26.34 15.56 17.73
CA SER A 511 -26.61 16.85 17.09
C SER A 511 -26.14 16.93 15.63
N GLY A 512 -25.16 16.11 15.24
CA GLY A 512 -24.56 16.11 13.90
C GLY A 512 -23.56 17.23 13.65
N ILE A 513 -22.98 17.18 12.44
CA ILE A 513 -22.12 18.20 11.83
C ILE A 513 -23.05 19.17 11.07
N PRO A 514 -22.79 20.50 11.07
CA PRO A 514 -23.57 21.44 10.25
C PRO A 514 -23.64 21.04 8.77
N PRO A 515 -24.69 21.40 8.02
CA PRO A 515 -24.88 20.92 6.64
C PRO A 515 -23.79 21.35 5.63
N ASN A 516 -23.14 22.47 5.90
CA ASN A 516 -21.97 22.99 5.17
C ASN A 516 -20.63 22.54 5.81
N GLY A 517 -20.66 21.61 6.75
CA GLY A 517 -19.54 21.23 7.60
C GLY A 517 -18.75 20.01 7.13
N TYR A 518 -17.60 19.83 7.79
CA TYR A 518 -16.70 18.69 7.68
C TYR A 518 -16.04 18.42 9.05
N LEU A 519 -16.00 17.17 9.52
CA LEU A 519 -15.34 16.76 10.76
C LEU A 519 -13.91 16.28 10.49
N VAL A 520 -12.91 17.01 10.98
CA VAL A 520 -11.50 16.65 10.79
C VAL A 520 -10.84 16.27 12.12
N PHE A 521 -10.27 15.07 12.16
CA PHE A 521 -9.38 14.63 13.24
C PHE A 521 -7.95 15.01 12.89
N VAL A 522 -7.28 15.75 13.76
CA VAL A 522 -5.93 16.26 13.54
C VAL A 522 -4.98 15.67 14.57
N ASP A 523 -4.03 14.89 14.09
CA ASP A 523 -3.02 14.17 14.86
C ASP A 523 -1.59 14.63 14.50
N ALA A 524 -0.65 14.40 15.40
CA ALA A 524 0.78 14.47 15.11
C ALA A 524 1.52 13.42 15.95
N SER A 525 1.21 12.16 15.68
CA SER A 525 1.72 10.99 16.40
C SER A 525 2.77 10.25 15.58
N ALA A 526 3.80 9.73 16.27
CA ALA A 526 4.92 8.97 15.69
C ALA A 526 4.49 7.55 15.30
N THR A 527 3.64 7.49 14.27
CA THR A 527 2.94 6.29 13.83
C THR A 527 3.78 5.45 12.85
N GLU A 528 3.41 4.18 12.60
CA GLU A 528 4.15 3.28 11.68
C GLU A 528 4.44 3.88 10.28
N PRO A 529 3.50 4.50 9.54
CA PRO A 529 3.83 5.22 8.30
C PRO A 529 4.88 6.32 8.49
N CYS A 530 4.82 7.03 9.61
CA CYS A 530 5.80 8.07 10.00
C CYS A 530 7.14 7.52 10.51
N GLN A 531 7.39 6.21 10.37
CA GLN A 531 8.74 5.63 10.50
C GLN A 531 9.51 5.67 9.17
N SER A 532 8.83 5.96 8.05
CA SER A 532 9.49 6.34 6.80
C SER A 532 10.10 7.73 6.94
N GLU A 533 11.37 7.90 6.56
CA GLU A 533 11.99 9.23 6.50
C GLU A 533 11.37 10.09 5.39
N ASP A 534 10.80 9.47 4.34
CA ASP A 534 10.22 10.17 3.18
C ASP A 534 8.75 10.61 3.37
N LEU A 535 8.07 10.21 4.46
CA LEU A 535 6.66 10.55 4.70
C LEU A 535 6.52 11.73 5.67
N LEU A 536 6.03 12.87 5.17
CA LEU A 536 5.85 14.09 5.95
C LEU A 536 4.54 14.09 6.75
N ALA A 537 3.48 13.54 6.18
CA ALA A 537 2.14 13.42 6.77
C ALA A 537 1.35 12.35 6.00
N TYR A 538 0.10 12.08 6.40
CA TYR A 538 -0.87 11.33 5.60
C TYR A 538 -2.30 11.68 6.04
N ALA A 539 -3.27 11.61 5.12
CA ALA A 539 -4.68 11.85 5.40
C ALA A 539 -5.64 11.13 4.46
N LEU A 540 -6.82 10.79 4.98
CA LEU A 540 -7.87 10.09 4.25
C LEU A 540 -9.27 10.43 4.79
N ALA A 541 -10.27 10.33 3.92
CA ALA A 541 -11.68 10.35 4.31
C ALA A 541 -12.04 9.05 5.06
N CYS A 542 -12.96 9.14 6.02
CA CYS A 542 -13.46 7.99 6.78
C CYS A 542 -15.00 7.81 6.70
N GLN A 543 -15.76 8.85 6.40
CA GLN A 543 -17.19 8.73 6.05
C GLN A 543 -17.62 9.73 4.95
N LEU A 544 -18.57 9.27 4.13
CA LEU A 544 -19.21 10.03 3.04
C LEU A 544 -20.66 10.37 3.41
N GLU A 545 -21.16 11.50 2.93
CA GLU A 545 -22.55 11.94 3.07
C GLU A 545 -23.47 11.15 2.13
N PHE A 546 -24.50 10.52 2.68
CA PHE A 546 -25.44 9.73 1.89
C PHE A 546 -26.19 10.60 0.86
N GLY A 547 -26.21 10.17 -0.41
CA GLY A 547 -26.96 10.83 -1.48
C GLY A 547 -26.28 12.06 -2.11
N THR A 548 -25.14 12.49 -1.59
CA THR A 548 -24.19 13.42 -2.23
C THR A 548 -22.83 12.75 -2.50
N ASP A 549 -22.51 11.68 -1.78
CA ASP A 549 -21.24 10.94 -1.76
C ASP A 549 -20.03 11.81 -1.37
N ARG A 550 -20.27 13.01 -0.84
CA ARG A 550 -19.24 13.97 -0.43
C ARG A 550 -18.52 13.49 0.83
N PRO A 551 -17.18 13.53 0.89
CA PRO A 551 -16.44 13.36 2.14
C PRO A 551 -16.88 14.37 3.21
N VAL A 552 -17.25 13.87 4.39
CA VAL A 552 -17.73 14.70 5.52
C VAL A 552 -16.99 14.45 6.83
N ALA A 553 -16.21 13.37 6.90
CA ALA A 553 -15.29 13.15 8.00
C ALA A 553 -13.99 12.53 7.49
N GLY A 554 -12.86 12.94 8.08
CA GLY A 554 -11.56 12.38 7.76
C GLY A 554 -10.52 12.67 8.84
N TYR A 555 -9.37 12.02 8.70
CA TYR A 555 -8.27 12.07 9.66
C TYR A 555 -6.99 12.51 8.93
N VAL A 556 -6.22 13.38 9.57
CA VAL A 556 -4.94 13.94 9.09
C VAL A 556 -3.90 13.76 10.20
N ASN A 557 -2.74 13.19 9.88
CA ASN A 557 -1.63 13.07 10.83
C ASN A 557 -0.33 13.63 10.26
N MET A 558 0.26 14.62 10.92
CA MET A 558 1.61 15.12 10.61
C MET A 558 2.68 14.24 11.26
N CYS A 559 3.71 13.84 10.52
CA CYS A 559 4.76 12.98 11.06
C CYS A 559 5.74 13.80 11.93
N PRO A 560 5.87 13.52 13.25
CA PRO A 560 6.56 14.43 14.18
C PRO A 560 8.05 14.65 13.89
N THR A 561 8.70 13.67 13.28
CA THR A 561 10.12 13.70 12.89
C THR A 561 10.41 14.67 11.76
N GLN A 562 9.43 14.94 10.88
CA GLN A 562 9.54 15.83 9.72
C GLN A 562 8.84 17.17 9.91
N LEU A 563 8.20 17.38 11.06
CA LEU A 563 7.38 18.55 11.33
C LEU A 563 8.23 19.74 11.82
N SER A 564 8.56 20.66 10.92
CA SER A 564 9.26 21.90 11.28
C SER A 564 8.30 23.09 11.48
N ILE A 565 8.56 23.85 12.55
CA ILE A 565 7.86 25.10 12.92
C ILE A 565 8.77 26.33 12.86
N LYS A 566 9.95 26.20 12.26
CA LYS A 566 10.88 27.30 12.05
C LYS A 566 10.38 28.23 10.94
N PRO A 567 10.65 29.56 10.99
CA PRO A 567 10.14 30.51 10.00
C PRO A 567 10.41 30.12 8.53
N GLU A 568 11.57 29.52 8.26
CA GLU A 568 12.02 29.06 6.95
C GLU A 568 11.29 27.83 6.40
N ASP A 569 10.67 27.01 7.28
CA ASP A 569 10.00 25.76 6.92
C ASP A 569 8.48 25.78 7.12
N VAL A 570 7.94 26.73 7.93
CA VAL A 570 6.51 26.81 8.27
C VAL A 570 5.62 26.89 7.03
N ARG A 571 6.06 27.60 5.98
CA ARG A 571 5.33 27.70 4.71
C ARG A 571 5.17 26.32 4.05
N SER A 572 6.23 25.52 4.07
CA SER A 572 6.22 24.16 3.55
C SER A 572 5.31 23.25 4.38
N SER A 573 5.41 23.30 5.70
CA SER A 573 4.52 22.56 6.61
C SER A 573 3.03 22.92 6.44
N ILE A 574 2.70 24.19 6.15
CA ILE A 574 1.35 24.61 5.75
C ILE A 574 0.94 23.93 4.45
N SER A 575 1.80 23.95 3.42
CA SER A 575 1.49 23.35 2.11
C SER A 575 1.28 21.83 2.22
N THR A 576 2.11 21.12 2.99
CA THR A 576 1.89 19.71 3.34
C THR A 576 0.52 19.48 3.98
N PHE A 577 0.10 20.31 4.95
CA PHE A 577 -1.23 20.14 5.57
C PHE A 577 -2.38 20.44 4.58
N ILE A 578 -2.20 21.40 3.65
CA ILE A 578 -3.17 21.69 2.60
C ILE A 578 -3.30 20.48 1.65
N HIS A 579 -2.18 19.87 1.23
CA HIS A 579 -2.11 18.66 0.41
C HIS A 579 -2.83 17.48 1.07
N GLU A 580 -2.51 17.17 2.34
CA GLU A 580 -3.18 16.10 3.07
C GLU A 580 -4.69 16.34 3.21
N MET A 581 -5.09 17.58 3.51
CA MET A 581 -6.51 17.92 3.57
C MET A 581 -7.18 17.77 2.20
N ALA A 582 -6.47 17.89 1.07
CA ALA A 582 -7.03 17.58 -0.25
C ALA A 582 -7.36 16.09 -0.41
N HIS A 583 -6.50 15.18 0.05
CA HIS A 583 -6.79 13.74 0.07
C HIS A 583 -8.03 13.42 0.90
N ALA A 584 -8.12 13.98 2.11
CA ALA A 584 -9.29 13.79 2.99
C ALA A 584 -10.57 14.47 2.44
N LEU A 585 -10.47 15.58 1.71
CA LEU A 585 -11.59 16.20 0.97
C LEU A 585 -11.99 15.43 -0.31
N GLY A 586 -11.23 14.39 -0.69
CA GLY A 586 -11.58 13.41 -1.71
C GLY A 586 -10.70 13.36 -2.96
N PHE A 587 -9.48 13.91 -2.93
CA PHE A 587 -8.46 13.57 -3.94
C PHE A 587 -7.86 12.19 -3.61
N SER A 588 -8.60 11.11 -3.90
CA SER A 588 -8.21 9.74 -3.55
C SER A 588 -8.83 8.72 -4.49
N SER A 589 -8.11 7.63 -4.76
CA SER A 589 -8.60 6.48 -5.54
C SER A 589 -9.95 5.95 -5.03
N THR A 590 -10.12 5.89 -3.70
CA THR A 590 -11.37 5.53 -3.02
C THR A 590 -12.56 6.45 -3.34
N SER A 591 -12.28 7.67 -3.80
CA SER A 591 -13.26 8.71 -4.09
C SER A 591 -13.64 8.80 -5.58
N TYR A 592 -12.77 8.37 -6.52
CA TYR A 592 -12.96 8.61 -7.96
C TYR A 592 -14.27 8.04 -8.53
N ALA A 593 -14.73 6.87 -8.07
CA ALA A 593 -16.02 6.33 -8.47
C ALA A 593 -17.23 7.07 -7.88
N PHE A 594 -17.03 7.92 -6.87
CA PHE A 594 -18.08 8.64 -6.15
C PHE A 594 -18.34 10.07 -6.67
N LEU A 595 -17.48 10.61 -7.53
CA LEU A 595 -17.63 11.95 -8.12
C LEU A 595 -18.95 12.12 -8.88
N ARG A 596 -19.39 13.38 -8.95
CA ARG A 596 -20.65 13.82 -9.56
C ARG A 596 -20.42 14.86 -10.66
N GLU A 597 -21.33 14.88 -11.61
CA GLU A 597 -21.43 15.92 -12.65
C GLU A 597 -21.83 17.27 -12.03
N GLU A 598 -21.79 18.33 -12.83
CA GLU A 598 -22.04 19.69 -12.34
C GLU A 598 -23.47 19.87 -11.76
N ASP A 599 -24.46 19.14 -12.28
CA ASP A 599 -25.84 19.11 -11.79
C ASP A 599 -26.05 18.22 -10.53
N GLY A 600 -24.99 17.53 -10.09
CA GLY A 600 -25.01 16.62 -8.96
C GLY A 600 -25.44 15.17 -9.30
N THR A 601 -25.59 14.81 -10.58
CA THR A 601 -25.79 13.40 -10.98
C THR A 601 -24.49 12.59 -10.84
N PRO A 602 -24.52 11.29 -10.49
CA PRO A 602 -23.30 10.46 -10.40
C PRO A 602 -22.57 10.31 -11.73
N ARG A 603 -21.25 10.59 -11.78
CA ARG A 603 -20.42 10.33 -12.99
C ARG A 603 -20.29 8.85 -13.30
N THR A 604 -20.22 8.04 -12.25
CA THR A 604 -20.17 6.57 -12.33
C THR A 604 -21.57 6.01 -12.09
N PRO A 605 -22.10 5.13 -12.97
CA PRO A 605 -23.42 4.51 -12.80
C PRO A 605 -23.60 3.91 -11.40
N ARG A 606 -24.81 4.01 -10.85
CA ARG A 606 -25.16 3.48 -9.53
C ARG A 606 -26.01 2.22 -9.65
N ASP A 607 -25.78 1.27 -8.74
CA ASP A 607 -26.59 0.07 -8.59
C ASP A 607 -28.00 0.46 -8.07
N PRO A 608 -29.10 0.10 -8.77
CA PRO A 608 -30.46 0.43 -8.35
C PRO A 608 -30.93 -0.18 -7.01
N GLN A 609 -30.20 -1.14 -6.45
CA GLN A 609 -30.49 -1.78 -5.16
C GLN A 609 -29.66 -1.23 -4.00
N THR A 610 -28.38 -0.95 -4.20
CA THR A 610 -27.45 -0.48 -3.14
C THR A 610 -27.12 1.01 -3.21
N ASN A 611 -27.35 1.66 -4.36
CA ASN A 611 -26.91 3.02 -4.70
C ASN A 611 -25.39 3.25 -4.64
N LEU A 612 -24.60 2.18 -4.71
CA LEU A 612 -23.13 2.22 -4.78
C LEU A 612 -22.65 2.15 -6.26
N PRO A 613 -21.37 2.46 -6.57
CA PRO A 613 -20.88 2.43 -7.95
C PRO A 613 -21.01 1.04 -8.58
N ALA A 614 -21.69 0.96 -9.74
CA ALA A 614 -22.09 -0.29 -10.38
C ALA A 614 -21.02 -0.94 -11.27
N LEU A 615 -19.86 -0.31 -11.46
CA LEU A 615 -18.80 -0.83 -12.34
C LEU A 615 -17.93 -1.89 -11.65
N GLY A 616 -18.25 -2.28 -10.42
CA GLY A 616 -17.49 -3.23 -9.61
C GLY A 616 -16.37 -2.59 -8.80
N GLN A 617 -15.54 -3.45 -8.21
CA GLN A 617 -14.39 -3.08 -7.40
C GLN A 617 -13.13 -3.82 -7.88
N ASP A 618 -11.96 -3.28 -7.57
CA ASP A 618 -10.67 -3.94 -7.81
C ASP A 618 -10.29 -4.95 -6.69
N SER A 619 -9.03 -5.43 -6.74
CA SER A 619 -8.46 -6.39 -5.79
C SER A 619 -8.38 -5.88 -4.34
N ASP A 620 -8.38 -4.56 -4.16
CA ASP A 620 -8.27 -3.87 -2.87
C ASP A 620 -9.62 -3.30 -2.42
N TYR A 621 -10.70 -3.74 -3.07
CA TYR A 621 -12.09 -3.35 -2.83
C TYR A 621 -12.37 -1.86 -3.10
N ILE A 622 -11.57 -1.19 -3.92
CA ILE A 622 -11.81 0.17 -4.37
C ILE A 622 -12.77 0.13 -5.57
N TYR A 623 -13.81 0.97 -5.55
CA TYR A 623 -14.79 1.03 -6.63
C TYR A 623 -14.19 1.58 -7.92
N LEU A 624 -14.49 0.94 -9.05
CA LEU A 624 -14.01 1.36 -10.36
C LEU A 624 -14.77 2.60 -10.83
N ALA A 625 -14.02 3.64 -11.21
CA ALA A 625 -14.57 4.89 -11.72
C ALA A 625 -15.01 4.79 -13.19
N SER A 626 -15.92 5.67 -13.61
CA SER A 626 -16.28 5.83 -15.01
C SER A 626 -15.07 6.24 -15.86
N LYS A 627 -15.05 5.80 -17.12
CA LYS A 627 -14.10 6.27 -18.15
C LYS A 627 -14.23 7.78 -18.46
N SER A 628 -15.31 8.43 -18.01
CA SER A 628 -15.48 9.90 -18.02
C SER A 628 -14.86 10.61 -16.80
N THR A 629 -14.20 9.86 -15.91
CA THR A 629 -13.48 10.39 -14.75
C THR A 629 -11.99 10.08 -14.88
N VAL A 630 -11.62 8.79 -14.89
CA VAL A 630 -10.26 8.32 -15.16
C VAL A 630 -10.29 7.32 -16.31
N THR A 631 -9.32 7.39 -17.22
CA THR A 631 -9.14 6.40 -18.29
C THR A 631 -7.65 6.16 -18.55
N LYS A 632 -7.35 5.13 -19.34
CA LYS A 632 -5.97 4.80 -19.75
C LYS A 632 -5.70 5.30 -21.17
N VAL A 633 -4.62 6.04 -21.35
CA VAL A 633 -4.12 6.54 -22.64
C VAL A 633 -2.80 5.86 -22.96
N GLN A 634 -2.59 5.50 -24.23
CA GLN A 634 -1.31 4.99 -24.71
C GLN A 634 -0.49 6.11 -25.33
N ARG A 635 0.74 6.31 -24.85
CA ARG A 635 1.69 7.27 -25.40
C ARG A 635 2.94 6.55 -25.91
N ILE A 636 3.40 6.95 -27.09
CA ILE A 636 4.70 6.55 -27.61
C ILE A 636 5.76 7.27 -26.78
N TRP A 637 6.73 6.52 -26.27
CA TRP A 637 7.77 7.04 -25.39
C TRP A 637 9.14 6.76 -26.00
N VAL A 638 9.78 7.78 -26.58
CA VAL A 638 11.11 7.63 -27.18
C VAL A 638 12.18 8.08 -26.20
N SER A 639 13.17 7.24 -25.96
CA SER A 639 14.40 7.56 -25.24
C SER A 639 15.59 7.63 -26.21
N ALA A 640 16.81 7.86 -25.70
CA ALA A 640 18.01 7.83 -26.53
C ALA A 640 18.36 6.42 -27.06
N VAL A 641 17.76 5.36 -26.50
CA VAL A 641 18.12 3.95 -26.79
C VAL A 641 16.93 3.03 -27.09
N SER A 642 15.69 3.49 -26.92
CA SER A 642 14.50 2.66 -27.10
C SER A 642 13.26 3.48 -27.45
N THR A 643 12.25 2.83 -28.03
CA THR A 643 10.90 3.36 -28.15
C THR A 643 9.94 2.35 -27.54
N THR A 644 9.19 2.76 -26.52
CA THR A 644 8.18 1.93 -25.85
C THR A 644 6.78 2.56 -26.00
N ILE A 645 5.74 1.82 -25.63
CA ILE A 645 4.38 2.35 -25.51
C ILE A 645 4.02 2.31 -24.02
N ARG A 646 3.87 3.48 -23.41
CA ARG A 646 3.42 3.61 -22.03
C ARG A 646 1.91 3.70 -21.98
N THR A 647 1.30 2.97 -21.05
CA THR A 647 -0.11 3.12 -20.72
C THR A 647 -0.20 3.94 -19.44
N ILE A 648 -0.74 5.15 -19.54
CA ILE A 648 -0.80 6.14 -18.46
C ILE A 648 -2.26 6.30 -18.05
N ASP A 649 -2.55 6.30 -16.74
CA ASP A 649 -3.86 6.66 -16.22
C ASP A 649 -3.98 8.19 -16.21
N VAL A 650 -5.09 8.72 -16.74
CA VAL A 650 -5.30 10.17 -16.90
C VAL A 650 -6.69 10.57 -16.41
N PHE A 651 -6.80 11.74 -15.77
CA PHE A 651 -8.08 12.40 -15.57
C PHE A 651 -8.58 12.99 -16.90
N VAL A 652 -9.82 12.67 -17.26
CA VAL A 652 -10.54 13.30 -18.38
C VAL A 652 -11.66 14.24 -17.88
N LEU A 653 -11.53 14.68 -16.63
CA LEU A 653 -12.48 15.56 -15.95
C LEU A 653 -12.54 16.95 -16.66
N PRO A 654 -13.74 17.52 -16.88
CA PRO A 654 -13.90 18.64 -17.82
C PRO A 654 -13.15 19.92 -17.46
N SER A 655 -13.22 20.37 -16.20
CA SER A 655 -12.52 21.57 -15.72
C SER A 655 -11.02 21.30 -15.58
N VAL A 656 -10.62 20.13 -15.05
CA VAL A 656 -9.20 19.73 -14.94
C VAL A 656 -8.52 19.78 -16.31
N LEU A 657 -9.15 19.17 -17.32
CA LEU A 657 -8.61 19.14 -18.67
C LEU A 657 -8.65 20.53 -19.34
N ALA A 658 -9.65 21.36 -19.05
CA ALA A 658 -9.69 22.74 -19.55
C ALA A 658 -8.56 23.61 -18.97
N GLU A 659 -8.34 23.56 -17.65
CA GLU A 659 -7.24 24.28 -16.99
C GLU A 659 -5.87 23.76 -17.45
N ALA A 660 -5.67 22.44 -17.55
CA ALA A 660 -4.42 21.86 -18.07
C ALA A 660 -4.12 22.32 -19.51
N ARG A 661 -5.11 22.23 -20.42
CA ARG A 661 -4.98 22.70 -21.81
C ARG A 661 -4.61 24.19 -21.88
N ALA A 662 -5.23 25.02 -21.04
CA ALA A 662 -4.97 26.45 -20.97
C ALA A 662 -3.58 26.77 -20.39
N HIS A 663 -3.19 26.09 -19.31
CA HIS A 663 -1.91 26.32 -18.61
C HIS A 663 -0.72 25.90 -19.47
N TYR A 664 -0.72 24.69 -20.01
CA TYR A 664 0.37 24.19 -20.86
C TYR A 664 0.35 24.80 -22.28
N ASN A 665 -0.72 25.50 -22.67
CA ASN A 665 -1.03 25.89 -24.05
C ASN A 665 -1.02 24.68 -25.01
N CYS A 666 -1.73 23.61 -24.63
CA CYS A 666 -1.87 22.40 -25.43
C CYS A 666 -3.35 22.05 -25.66
N PRO A 667 -4.00 22.54 -26.73
CA PRO A 667 -5.41 22.26 -26.99
C PRO A 667 -5.74 20.79 -27.27
N THR A 668 -4.74 19.99 -27.68
CA THR A 668 -4.90 18.58 -28.09
C THR A 668 -4.65 17.58 -26.95
N MET A 669 -4.37 18.05 -25.74
CA MET A 669 -4.20 17.22 -24.53
C MET A 669 -5.44 16.34 -24.31
N ASP A 670 -5.23 15.04 -24.11
CA ASP A 670 -6.25 13.99 -24.08
C ASP A 670 -6.70 13.62 -22.65
N GLY A 671 -5.87 13.93 -21.66
CA GLY A 671 -6.18 13.90 -20.24
C GLY A 671 -5.06 14.55 -19.43
N MET A 672 -5.28 14.77 -18.14
CA MET A 672 -4.23 15.16 -17.19
C MET A 672 -3.62 13.91 -16.57
N ASP A 673 -2.33 13.71 -16.75
CA ASP A 673 -1.61 12.51 -16.34
C ASP A 673 -1.60 12.35 -14.80
N LEU A 674 -1.85 11.11 -14.35
CA LEU A 674 -1.67 10.69 -12.97
C LEU A 674 -0.31 10.01 -12.81
N GLU A 675 0.27 10.20 -11.63
CA GLU A 675 1.51 9.59 -11.19
C GLU A 675 1.45 8.05 -11.33
N ASN A 676 2.51 7.44 -11.85
CA ASN A 676 2.57 6.02 -12.16
C ASN A 676 3.64 5.24 -11.36
N ASP A 677 4.46 5.93 -10.56
CA ASP A 677 5.51 5.35 -9.73
C ASP A 677 5.31 5.67 -8.23
N GLY A 678 6.22 5.23 -7.35
CA GLY A 678 6.13 5.41 -5.90
C GLY A 678 5.21 4.42 -5.16
N GLY A 679 4.48 3.57 -5.90
CA GLY A 679 3.61 2.53 -5.33
C GLY A 679 2.25 3.07 -4.85
N SER A 680 1.48 2.25 -4.14
CA SER A 680 0.04 2.49 -3.88
C SER A 680 -0.30 3.69 -2.98
N GLY A 681 0.69 4.34 -2.37
CA GLY A 681 0.52 5.60 -1.64
C GLY A 681 0.77 6.84 -2.48
N THR A 682 1.28 6.68 -3.70
CA THR A 682 1.76 7.77 -4.56
C THR A 682 1.15 7.66 -5.96
N ALA A 683 1.36 6.53 -6.63
CA ALA A 683 0.76 6.23 -7.93
C ALA A 683 -0.77 6.29 -7.87
N PHE A 684 -1.39 6.78 -8.95
CA PHE A 684 -2.84 6.90 -9.13
C PHE A 684 -3.57 7.81 -8.12
N VAL A 685 -2.88 8.42 -7.16
CA VAL A 685 -3.48 9.37 -6.18
C VAL A 685 -2.86 10.76 -6.20
N HIS A 686 -1.97 11.03 -7.17
CA HIS A 686 -1.32 12.31 -7.43
C HIS A 686 -1.28 12.62 -8.94
N PHE A 687 -1.07 13.88 -9.30
CA PHE A 687 -0.70 14.25 -10.65
C PHE A 687 0.76 13.86 -10.96
N GLU A 688 1.02 13.52 -12.22
CA GLU A 688 2.32 13.14 -12.76
C GLU A 688 3.41 14.19 -12.49
N LYS A 689 4.43 13.82 -11.69
CA LYS A 689 5.43 14.80 -11.21
C LYS A 689 6.27 15.40 -12.33
N ARG A 690 6.59 14.66 -13.41
CA ARG A 690 7.35 15.16 -14.57
C ARG A 690 6.79 16.45 -15.17
N ILE A 691 5.45 16.62 -15.16
CA ILE A 691 4.76 17.78 -15.76
C ILE A 691 4.18 18.75 -14.72
N THR A 692 4.16 18.37 -13.44
CA THR A 692 3.60 19.19 -12.35
C THR A 692 4.63 19.78 -11.40
N GLU A 693 5.72 19.05 -11.10
CA GLU A 693 6.84 19.31 -10.17
C GLU A 693 6.52 20.02 -8.84
N ASP A 694 6.12 21.29 -8.86
CA ASP A 694 5.81 22.17 -7.72
C ASP A 694 4.30 22.43 -7.53
N GLU A 695 3.43 21.75 -8.27
CA GLU A 695 1.98 21.72 -7.99
C GLU A 695 1.67 20.96 -6.68
N LEU A 696 0.69 21.43 -5.91
CA LEU A 696 0.31 20.88 -4.61
C LEU A 696 0.13 19.36 -4.62
N MET A 697 -0.59 18.80 -5.59
CA MET A 697 -0.95 17.38 -5.65
C MET A 697 0.02 16.56 -6.53
N SER A 698 1.26 17.02 -6.67
CA SER A 698 2.34 16.26 -7.30
C SER A 698 2.81 15.09 -6.43
N GLY A 699 3.28 14.00 -7.05
CA GLY A 699 3.65 12.73 -6.38
C GLY A 699 4.78 12.77 -5.34
N SER A 700 5.49 13.91 -5.19
CA SER A 700 6.35 14.13 -4.03
C SER A 700 6.49 15.61 -3.70
N TYR A 701 6.69 15.87 -2.40
CA TYR A 701 6.97 17.18 -1.83
C TYR A 701 8.04 17.98 -2.58
N SER A 702 7.69 19.25 -2.84
CA SER A 702 8.59 20.31 -3.30
C SER A 702 8.58 21.45 -2.27
N LYS A 703 9.74 22.07 -1.98
CA LYS A 703 9.89 23.00 -0.83
C LYS A 703 8.86 24.14 -0.82
N ASP A 704 8.55 24.67 -2.00
CA ASP A 704 7.42 25.56 -2.24
C ASP A 704 6.44 24.87 -3.19
N SER A 705 5.40 24.23 -2.64
CA SER A 705 4.32 23.62 -3.43
C SER A 705 3.12 24.57 -3.53
N TYR A 706 2.57 24.74 -4.74
CA TYR A 706 1.55 25.72 -5.09
C TYR A 706 0.16 25.10 -5.31
N VAL A 707 -0.88 25.65 -4.69
CA VAL A 707 -2.27 25.28 -5.00
C VAL A 707 -2.69 25.94 -6.31
N SER A 708 -2.58 25.21 -7.42
CA SER A 708 -2.85 25.77 -8.75
C SER A 708 -4.34 25.77 -9.11
N SER A 709 -4.69 26.33 -10.28
CA SER A 709 -6.03 26.19 -10.83
C SER A 709 -6.38 24.73 -11.19
N LEU A 710 -5.38 23.86 -11.41
CA LEU A 710 -5.58 22.44 -11.72
C LEU A 710 -6.17 21.69 -10.51
N THR A 711 -5.58 21.85 -9.31
CA THR A 711 -6.11 21.27 -8.07
C THR A 711 -7.50 21.82 -7.74
N LEU A 712 -7.73 23.13 -7.89
CA LEU A 712 -9.06 23.71 -7.66
C LEU A 712 -10.09 23.24 -8.69
N ALA A 713 -9.69 23.00 -9.94
CA ALA A 713 -10.54 22.42 -10.97
C ALA A 713 -10.92 20.97 -10.68
N TYR A 714 -10.03 20.16 -10.09
CA TYR A 714 -10.41 18.83 -9.58
C TYR A 714 -11.56 18.95 -8.57
N PHE A 715 -11.43 19.82 -7.57
CA PHE A 715 -12.48 20.03 -6.57
C PHE A 715 -13.80 20.53 -7.17
N LYS A 716 -13.75 21.31 -8.25
CA LYS A 716 -14.94 21.73 -9.01
C LYS A 716 -15.59 20.56 -9.74
N ASP A 717 -14.79 19.71 -10.39
CA ASP A 717 -15.26 18.55 -11.14
C ASP A 717 -15.74 17.40 -10.24
N THR A 718 -15.49 17.44 -8.93
CA THR A 718 -16.10 16.48 -7.99
C THR A 718 -17.62 16.56 -7.92
N GLY A 719 -18.21 17.71 -8.27
CA GLY A 719 -19.63 17.99 -8.09
C GLY A 719 -20.05 18.26 -6.65
N TRP A 720 -19.14 18.11 -5.66
CA TRP A 720 -19.43 18.33 -4.24
C TRP A 720 -19.30 19.78 -3.81
N TYR A 721 -18.44 20.55 -4.48
CA TYR A 721 -18.07 21.91 -4.09
C TYR A 721 -18.35 22.96 -5.16
N ASN A 722 -18.75 24.14 -4.72
CA ASN A 722 -18.58 25.40 -5.44
C ASN A 722 -17.17 25.92 -5.11
N VAL A 723 -16.35 26.18 -6.12
CA VAL A 723 -14.92 26.49 -5.92
C VAL A 723 -14.63 27.95 -6.27
N ASN A 724 -13.98 28.67 -5.37
CA ASN A 724 -13.44 29.99 -5.64
C ASN A 724 -12.08 29.88 -6.35
N MET A 725 -12.11 29.86 -7.68
CA MET A 725 -10.90 29.80 -8.52
C MET A 725 -9.94 30.98 -8.29
N SER A 726 -10.38 32.10 -7.69
CA SER A 726 -9.49 33.22 -7.34
C SER A 726 -8.49 32.90 -6.21
N MET A 727 -8.64 31.75 -5.55
CA MET A 727 -7.71 31.24 -4.54
C MET A 727 -6.54 30.47 -5.15
N ALA A 728 -6.54 30.23 -6.47
CA ALA A 728 -5.43 29.63 -7.18
C ALA A 728 -4.17 30.51 -7.08
N GLN A 729 -3.05 29.89 -6.72
CA GLN A 729 -1.75 30.53 -6.72
C GLN A 729 -1.16 30.52 -8.15
N ASN A 730 -0.27 31.48 -8.44
CA ASN A 730 0.37 31.59 -9.75
C ASN A 730 1.50 30.55 -9.91
N TRP A 731 1.09 29.30 -10.09
CA TRP A 731 1.94 28.20 -10.53
C TRP A 731 2.46 28.49 -11.96
N ARG A 732 3.76 28.29 -12.21
CA ARG A 732 4.43 28.68 -13.48
C ARG A 732 5.12 27.53 -14.20
N PHE A 733 5.45 26.44 -13.52
CA PHE A 733 6.07 25.27 -14.17
C PHE A 733 5.14 24.71 -15.25
N GLY A 734 5.69 24.32 -16.41
CA GLY A 734 4.88 23.86 -17.56
C GLY A 734 4.23 24.97 -18.40
N LYS A 735 4.12 26.20 -17.89
CA LYS A 735 3.21 27.20 -18.46
C LYS A 735 3.61 27.63 -19.86
N ASN A 736 2.71 27.44 -20.82
CA ASN A 736 2.89 27.65 -22.27
C ASN A 736 4.00 26.82 -22.95
N TRP A 737 4.47 25.71 -22.38
CA TRP A 737 5.52 24.88 -23.00
C TRP A 737 5.04 23.93 -24.11
N GLY A 738 3.72 23.91 -24.38
CA GLY A 738 3.11 23.24 -25.53
C GLY A 738 2.88 21.75 -25.34
N CYS A 739 2.30 21.12 -26.36
CA CYS A 739 1.95 19.71 -26.32
C CYS A 739 3.17 18.78 -26.26
N GLU A 740 4.28 19.18 -26.88
CA GLU A 740 5.51 18.39 -26.88
C GLU A 740 6.08 18.22 -25.46
N PHE A 741 5.83 19.16 -24.54
CA PHE A 741 6.24 19.02 -23.14
C PHE A 741 5.41 17.97 -22.38
N VAL A 742 4.09 18.01 -22.59
CA VAL A 742 3.15 17.17 -21.84
C VAL A 742 3.10 15.74 -22.39
N GLN A 743 2.98 15.59 -23.71
CA GLN A 743 2.62 14.31 -24.34
C GLN A 743 3.82 13.45 -24.75
N LEU A 744 5.01 14.02 -24.87
CA LEU A 744 6.22 13.29 -25.27
C LEU A 744 7.17 13.07 -24.08
N SER A 745 8.20 12.25 -24.27
CA SER A 745 9.28 12.13 -23.30
C SER A 745 10.09 13.43 -23.21
N CYS A 746 10.76 13.64 -22.08
CA CYS A 746 11.69 14.75 -21.94
C CYS A 746 12.85 14.70 -22.94
N TYR A 747 13.26 13.52 -23.43
CA TYR A 747 14.24 13.40 -24.51
C TYR A 747 13.74 13.98 -25.83
N GLU A 748 12.52 13.63 -26.24
CA GLU A 748 11.92 14.16 -27.46
C GLU A 748 11.70 15.66 -27.37
N TYR A 749 11.15 16.15 -26.24
CA TYR A 749 11.00 17.57 -25.99
C TYR A 749 12.36 18.30 -26.08
N MET A 750 13.40 17.83 -25.38
CA MET A 750 14.74 18.44 -25.44
C MET A 750 15.27 18.48 -26.88
N LYS A 751 15.15 17.37 -27.62
CA LYS A 751 15.58 17.28 -29.02
C LYS A 751 14.84 18.26 -29.93
N ILE A 752 13.52 18.44 -29.71
CA ILE A 752 12.68 19.39 -30.45
C ILE A 752 13.06 20.84 -30.11
N GLN A 753 13.29 21.18 -28.83
CA GLN A 753 13.71 22.54 -28.47
C GLN A 753 15.09 22.88 -29.02
N VAL A 754 16.07 21.96 -28.95
CA VAL A 754 17.39 22.14 -29.58
C VAL A 754 17.25 22.38 -31.09
N ALA A 755 16.43 21.59 -31.79
CA ALA A 755 16.20 21.77 -33.22
C ALA A 755 15.50 23.11 -33.58
N LYS A 756 14.67 23.64 -32.67
CA LYS A 756 14.04 24.96 -32.78
C LYS A 756 14.94 26.12 -32.30
N ASN A 757 16.16 25.84 -31.83
CA ASN A 757 17.08 26.79 -31.17
C ASN A 757 16.46 27.48 -29.93
N ASN A 758 15.59 26.76 -29.22
CA ASN A 758 14.94 27.18 -27.99
C ASN A 758 15.68 26.63 -26.74
N PRO A 759 15.50 27.23 -25.55
CA PRO A 759 15.91 26.62 -24.29
C PRO A 759 15.24 25.26 -24.06
N ILE A 760 16.01 24.29 -23.55
CA ILE A 760 15.51 22.96 -23.15
C ILE A 760 14.78 22.93 -21.79
N THR A 761 14.62 24.09 -21.15
CA THR A 761 13.93 24.30 -19.88
C THR A 761 12.56 23.58 -19.85
N PRO A 762 12.22 22.83 -18.78
CA PRO A 762 12.87 22.79 -17.46
C PRO A 762 14.07 21.82 -17.39
N TYR A 763 14.29 21.05 -18.46
CA TYR A 763 15.25 19.97 -18.46
C TYR A 763 16.69 20.44 -18.68
N CYS A 764 17.64 19.59 -18.32
CA CYS A 764 19.06 19.91 -18.33
C CYS A 764 19.92 18.71 -18.76
N ASN A 765 21.06 19.00 -19.40
CA ASN A 765 21.92 18.00 -20.05
C ASN A 765 23.40 18.08 -19.63
N LYS A 766 23.68 18.74 -18.51
CA LYS A 766 25.03 18.99 -17.98
C LYS A 766 25.14 18.53 -16.53
N LEU A 767 26.34 18.14 -16.12
CA LEU A 767 26.57 17.65 -14.76
C LEU A 767 26.42 18.77 -13.71
N SER A 768 25.74 18.42 -12.61
CA SER A 768 25.27 19.31 -11.55
C SER A 768 26.25 20.39 -11.08
N SER A 769 27.53 20.06 -10.95
CA SER A 769 28.59 20.97 -10.48
C SER A 769 28.94 22.13 -11.43
N THR A 770 28.35 22.18 -12.63
CA THR A 770 28.72 23.16 -13.69
C THR A 770 27.56 23.90 -14.34
N ASP A 771 26.30 23.54 -14.04
CA ASP A 771 25.11 24.10 -14.71
C ASP A 771 24.12 24.68 -13.70
N VAL A 772 24.52 25.82 -13.12
CA VAL A 772 23.68 26.66 -12.25
C VAL A 772 23.06 27.79 -13.07
N LYS A 773 21.75 27.97 -12.97
CA LYS A 773 20.98 28.98 -13.71
C LYS A 773 19.85 29.54 -12.86
N CYS A 774 19.42 30.77 -13.16
CA CYS A 774 18.12 31.26 -12.68
C CYS A 774 17.01 30.41 -13.31
N LEU A 775 16.08 29.94 -12.50
CA LEU A 775 14.88 29.24 -12.95
C LEU A 775 13.91 30.28 -13.55
N VAL A 776 13.18 29.89 -14.59
CA VAL A 776 12.22 30.80 -15.26
C VAL A 776 10.82 30.66 -14.66
N TYR A 777 10.56 29.52 -14.02
CA TYR A 777 9.30 29.13 -13.38
C TYR A 777 9.28 29.41 -11.86
N ASP A 778 10.45 29.59 -11.25
CA ASP A 778 10.63 29.84 -9.82
C ASP A 778 11.61 31.02 -9.67
N ASP A 779 11.39 31.92 -8.71
CA ASP A 779 12.16 33.17 -8.58
C ASP A 779 13.50 32.94 -7.85
N ALA A 780 14.22 31.90 -8.28
CA ALA A 780 15.37 31.31 -7.60
C ALA A 780 16.45 30.85 -8.60
N PHE A 781 17.61 30.45 -8.09
CA PHE A 781 18.60 29.71 -8.87
C PHE A 781 18.50 28.21 -8.58
N GLY A 782 18.84 27.40 -9.59
CA GLY A 782 18.89 25.96 -9.48
C GLY A 782 20.05 25.35 -10.25
N SER A 783 20.42 24.15 -9.83
CA SER A 783 21.45 23.31 -10.46
C SER A 783 20.79 22.10 -11.12
N CYS A 784 21.35 21.64 -12.25
CA CYS A 784 20.88 20.41 -12.88
C CYS A 784 20.97 19.22 -11.91
N ASP A 785 19.91 18.42 -11.77
CA ASP A 785 19.88 17.22 -10.92
C ASP A 785 20.36 15.94 -11.62
N LEU A 786 20.89 16.08 -12.84
CA LEU A 786 21.54 15.01 -13.61
C LEU A 786 22.73 14.46 -12.83
N GLN A 787 22.60 13.20 -12.38
CA GLN A 787 23.59 12.52 -11.56
C GLN A 787 23.74 11.05 -11.93
N ARG A 788 24.85 10.45 -11.50
CA ARG A 788 25.09 9.02 -11.68
C ARG A 788 24.27 8.23 -10.67
N GLN A 789 23.38 7.39 -11.18
CA GLN A 789 22.55 6.46 -10.42
C GLN A 789 23.38 5.26 -9.95
N LYS A 790 22.92 4.61 -8.87
CA LYS A 790 23.57 3.41 -8.30
C LYS A 790 23.48 2.21 -9.24
N GLU A 791 22.33 2.07 -9.90
CA GLU A 791 22.02 0.98 -10.84
C GLU A 791 21.83 1.53 -12.26
N LYS A 792 21.84 0.62 -13.23
CA LYS A 792 21.62 0.97 -14.64
C LYS A 792 20.16 1.39 -14.83
N VAL A 793 19.93 2.56 -15.41
CA VAL A 793 18.60 3.12 -15.65
C VAL A 793 17.87 2.28 -16.72
N PRO A 794 16.56 2.00 -16.61
CA PRO A 794 15.79 1.33 -17.66
C PRO A 794 15.92 2.05 -19.01
N GLY A 795 15.91 1.30 -20.12
CA GLY A 795 16.17 1.86 -21.46
C GLY A 795 15.26 3.03 -21.83
N GLU A 796 13.98 2.96 -21.46
CA GLU A 796 12.99 4.02 -21.69
C GLU A 796 13.24 5.31 -20.90
N ASN A 797 14.07 5.25 -19.85
CA ASN A 797 14.45 6.39 -19.00
C ASN A 797 15.90 6.86 -19.26
N GLN A 798 16.58 6.34 -20.30
CA GLN A 798 17.91 6.80 -20.72
C GLN A 798 17.79 7.91 -21.78
N TYR A 799 17.98 9.17 -21.37
CA TYR A 799 17.67 10.34 -22.18
C TYR A 799 18.87 11.01 -22.88
N PHE A 800 20.05 10.38 -22.88
CA PHE A 800 21.27 11.01 -23.42
C PHE A 800 22.05 10.09 -24.35
N THR A 801 22.36 10.59 -25.55
CA THR A 801 23.32 9.99 -26.48
C THR A 801 24.77 10.35 -26.15
N SER A 802 24.98 11.44 -25.41
CA SER A 802 26.27 11.96 -24.95
C SER A 802 26.06 12.97 -23.81
N ILE A 803 26.96 12.99 -22.83
CA ILE A 803 27.03 14.00 -21.77
C ILE A 803 28.51 14.41 -21.65
N ASP A 804 28.80 15.71 -21.59
CA ASP A 804 30.16 16.22 -21.47
C ASP A 804 30.85 15.65 -20.21
N GLY A 805 32.03 15.06 -20.37
CA GLY A 805 32.79 14.44 -19.28
C GLY A 805 32.34 13.05 -18.84
N VAL A 806 31.34 12.43 -19.51
CA VAL A 806 30.86 11.07 -19.20
C VAL A 806 31.25 10.08 -20.30
N SER A 807 31.70 8.88 -19.93
CA SER A 807 32.04 7.82 -20.88
C SER A 807 30.78 7.21 -21.52
N ALA A 808 30.86 6.76 -22.77
CA ALA A 808 29.73 6.10 -23.43
C ALA A 808 29.24 4.83 -22.68
N SER A 809 30.13 4.14 -21.98
CA SER A 809 29.81 3.00 -21.11
C SER A 809 29.08 3.40 -19.82
N ASP A 810 29.27 4.63 -19.33
CA ASP A 810 28.60 5.14 -18.13
C ASP A 810 27.26 5.83 -18.41
N LEU A 811 27.01 6.32 -19.64
CA LEU A 811 25.75 6.99 -20.01
C LEU A 811 24.47 6.27 -19.52
N PRO A 812 24.34 4.92 -19.57
CA PRO A 812 23.16 4.22 -19.06
C PRO A 812 22.93 4.31 -17.54
N TYR A 813 23.86 4.92 -16.80
CA TYR A 813 23.75 5.19 -15.37
C TYR A 813 23.45 6.67 -15.06
N TYR A 814 23.31 7.56 -16.05
CA TYR A 814 23.03 8.99 -15.82
C TYR A 814 21.58 9.35 -16.15
N ALA A 815 20.87 9.90 -15.17
CA ALA A 815 19.52 10.44 -15.31
C ALA A 815 19.20 11.41 -14.17
N GLY A 816 18.02 12.05 -14.21
CA GLY A 816 17.51 12.89 -13.12
C GLY A 816 17.30 12.12 -11.82
N GLY A 817 17.21 12.84 -10.71
CA GLY A 817 17.22 12.26 -9.36
C GLY A 817 16.02 11.35 -9.08
N PRO A 818 14.81 11.91 -8.88
CA PRO A 818 13.61 11.15 -8.54
C PRO A 818 13.13 10.27 -9.69
N SER A 819 12.58 9.11 -9.35
CA SER A 819 11.92 8.23 -10.32
C SER A 819 10.55 8.77 -10.76
N LEU A 820 9.81 9.38 -9.84
CA LEU A 820 8.53 10.09 -10.04
C LEU A 820 8.59 11.21 -11.10
N SER A 821 9.74 11.88 -11.27
CA SER A 821 9.93 12.84 -12.37
C SER A 821 10.26 12.14 -13.70
N ASP A 822 9.85 10.87 -13.88
CA ASP A 822 10.22 9.98 -14.99
C ASP A 822 11.73 9.80 -15.20
N ARG A 823 12.54 10.04 -14.15
CA ARG A 823 14.01 10.22 -14.23
C ARG A 823 14.46 11.35 -15.18
N CYS A 824 13.57 12.24 -15.60
CA CYS A 824 13.89 13.38 -16.43
C CYS A 824 14.68 14.42 -15.61
N PRO A 825 15.92 14.77 -16.00
CA PRO A 825 16.73 15.70 -15.23
C PRO A 825 16.27 17.14 -15.45
N ILE A 826 16.08 17.88 -14.36
CA ILE A 826 15.62 19.27 -14.33
C ILE A 826 16.57 20.14 -13.52
N HIS A 827 16.53 21.46 -13.73
CA HIS A 827 17.16 22.39 -12.80
C HIS A 827 16.35 22.46 -11.50
N ARG A 828 16.88 21.87 -10.42
CA ARG A 828 16.27 21.90 -9.08
C ARG A 828 16.73 23.12 -8.30
N TYR A 829 15.79 23.73 -7.58
CA TYR A 829 16.05 24.78 -6.58
C TYR A 829 17.21 24.39 -5.64
N ASN A 830 18.15 25.31 -5.42
CA ASN A 830 19.33 25.03 -4.61
C ASN A 830 19.73 26.17 -3.65
N CYS A 831 18.77 26.82 -2.98
CA CYS A 831 19.08 27.51 -1.72
C CYS A 831 19.15 26.49 -0.57
N SER A 832 20.26 25.74 -0.56
CA SER A 832 20.83 25.21 0.66
C SER A 832 21.62 26.31 1.39
N SER A 833 21.96 26.08 2.67
CA SER A 833 22.60 27.05 3.57
C SER A 833 24.08 27.35 3.26
N VAL A 834 24.47 27.38 1.98
CA VAL A 834 25.83 27.68 1.50
C VAL A 834 26.11 29.20 1.50
N GLY A 835 25.04 30.00 1.56
CA GLY A 835 25.08 31.46 1.68
C GLY A 835 25.23 32.18 0.35
N ILE A 836 24.85 33.46 0.35
CA ILE A 836 25.06 34.39 -0.75
C ILE A 836 26.49 34.92 -0.63
N GLU A 837 27.25 34.89 -1.73
CA GLU A 837 28.55 35.53 -1.85
C GLU A 837 28.37 36.99 -2.28
N LEU A 838 28.47 37.92 -1.33
CA LEU A 838 28.45 39.35 -1.59
C LEU A 838 29.87 39.85 -1.90
N LEU A 839 30.05 40.49 -3.06
CA LEU A 839 31.26 41.26 -3.36
C LEU A 839 31.16 42.65 -2.73
N VAL A 840 32.07 42.98 -1.80
CA VAL A 840 32.19 44.31 -1.20
C VAL A 840 33.60 44.83 -1.47
N GLY A 841 33.71 45.76 -2.42
CA GLY A 841 35.01 46.18 -2.97
C GLY A 841 35.65 45.05 -3.75
N GLN A 842 36.74 44.48 -3.23
CA GLN A 842 37.42 43.29 -3.78
C GLN A 842 37.27 42.05 -2.88
N GLN A 843 36.59 42.15 -1.73
CA GLN A 843 36.39 41.01 -0.84
C GLN A 843 35.08 40.29 -1.17
N VAL A 844 35.14 38.96 -1.20
CA VAL A 844 33.98 38.08 -1.28
C VAL A 844 33.60 37.68 0.14
N THR A 845 32.39 38.01 0.56
CA THR A 845 31.87 37.70 1.90
C THR A 845 30.65 36.80 1.79
N LYS A 846 30.70 35.64 2.45
CA LYS A 846 29.55 34.72 2.56
C LYS A 846 28.60 35.18 3.66
N CYS A 847 27.30 35.11 3.40
CA CYS A 847 26.28 35.33 4.42
C CYS A 847 25.00 34.53 4.18
N SER A 848 24.25 34.32 5.25
CA SER A 848 22.96 33.62 5.24
C SER A 848 21.83 34.52 4.77
N ASP A 849 20.71 33.92 4.35
CA ASP A 849 19.50 34.65 3.94
C ASP A 849 19.00 35.56 5.08
N GLY A 850 18.84 36.87 4.80
CA GLY A 850 18.42 37.88 5.77
C GLY A 850 19.43 38.21 6.88
N GLU A 851 20.65 37.68 6.84
CA GLU A 851 21.68 37.92 7.86
C GLU A 851 22.23 39.36 7.80
N SER A 852 22.46 39.98 8.95
CA SER A 852 23.18 41.26 9.04
C SER A 852 24.65 41.04 9.35
N ILE A 853 25.50 41.15 8.33
CA ILE A 853 26.94 40.91 8.46
C ILE A 853 27.73 42.21 8.69
N PRO A 854 28.73 42.21 9.59
CA PRO A 854 29.67 43.31 9.72
C PRO A 854 30.68 43.27 8.57
N ILE A 855 30.84 44.39 7.86
CA ILE A 855 31.83 44.55 6.79
C ILE A 855 32.93 45.53 7.20
N ASN A 856 34.15 45.26 6.73
CA ASN A 856 35.34 46.11 6.94
C ASN A 856 36.15 46.10 5.63
N ALA A 857 35.59 46.75 4.60
CA ALA A 857 36.11 46.70 3.24
C ALA A 857 37.08 47.87 2.98
N TYR A 858 38.25 47.54 2.44
CA TYR A 858 39.24 48.51 1.98
C TYR A 858 39.20 48.62 0.46
N SER A 859 39.00 49.83 -0.05
CA SER A 859 39.11 50.14 -1.49
C SER A 859 39.59 51.58 -1.66
N ASN A 860 40.57 51.79 -2.55
CA ASN A 860 41.10 53.12 -2.90
C ASN A 860 41.39 54.04 -1.69
N ASN A 861 42.11 53.53 -0.68
CA ASN A 861 42.43 54.21 0.59
C ASN A 861 41.24 54.61 1.49
N ILE A 862 40.00 54.22 1.15
CA ILE A 862 38.83 54.37 2.01
C ILE A 862 38.59 53.06 2.76
N ASN A 863 38.33 53.17 4.06
CA ASN A 863 37.98 52.06 4.94
C ASN A 863 36.51 52.16 5.33
N ALA A 864 35.66 51.35 4.71
CA ALA A 864 34.23 51.33 4.96
C ALA A 864 33.88 50.29 6.04
N ARG A 865 33.33 50.75 7.16
CA ARG A 865 32.91 49.92 8.30
C ARG A 865 31.43 50.13 8.60
N GLY A 866 30.63 49.08 8.41
CA GLY A 866 29.19 49.13 8.63
C GLY A 866 28.58 47.73 8.70
N LEU A 867 27.26 47.69 8.82
CA LEU A 867 26.47 46.46 8.68
C LEU A 867 25.83 46.44 7.28
N VAL A 868 25.90 45.27 6.64
CA VAL A 868 25.17 44.95 5.40
C VAL A 868 24.11 43.92 5.73
N LEU A 869 22.85 44.23 5.39
CA LEU A 869 21.78 43.25 5.40
C LEU A 869 21.84 42.44 4.10
N CYS A 870 21.96 41.12 4.22
CA CYS A 870 22.00 40.25 3.06
C CYS A 870 20.63 40.13 2.40
N PRO A 871 20.56 40.20 1.06
CA PRO A 871 19.30 40.03 0.34
C PRO A 871 18.78 38.61 0.52
N THR A 872 17.48 38.41 0.34
CA THR A 872 16.91 37.06 0.31
C THR A 872 17.21 36.36 -1.01
N CYS A 873 17.20 35.02 -1.05
CA CYS A 873 17.37 34.26 -2.30
C CYS A 873 16.46 34.78 -3.43
N ASN A 874 15.21 35.09 -3.09
CA ASN A 874 14.21 35.59 -4.05
C ASN A 874 14.51 37.02 -4.52
N ALA A 875 14.97 37.89 -3.62
CA ALA A 875 15.30 39.29 -3.98
C ALA A 875 16.46 39.37 -4.98
N ALA A 876 17.44 38.46 -4.87
CA ALA A 876 18.60 38.42 -5.75
C ALA A 876 18.25 38.01 -7.20
N CYS A 877 17.29 37.11 -7.39
CA CYS A 877 16.86 36.67 -8.73
C CYS A 877 15.79 37.59 -9.36
N SER A 878 15.02 38.29 -8.53
CA SER A 878 13.86 39.09 -8.97
C SER A 878 14.21 40.44 -9.62
N HIS A 879 15.38 41.02 -9.34
CA HIS A 879 15.67 42.43 -9.66
C HIS A 879 17.02 42.60 -10.39
N ARG A 880 17.01 43.29 -11.55
CA ARG A 880 18.23 43.58 -12.33
C ARG A 880 19.21 44.54 -11.63
N ASN A 881 18.75 45.29 -10.64
CA ASN A 881 19.55 46.18 -9.80
C ASN A 881 19.17 45.93 -8.33
N ILE A 882 20.12 45.51 -7.51
CA ILE A 882 19.95 45.34 -6.06
C ILE A 882 20.57 46.55 -5.37
N VAL A 883 19.79 47.30 -4.59
CA VAL A 883 20.29 48.41 -3.78
C VAL A 883 20.60 47.89 -2.37
N ILE A 884 21.89 47.87 -2.01
CA ILE A 884 22.34 47.42 -0.69
C ILE A 884 22.43 48.63 0.24
N LEU A 885 21.64 48.62 1.33
CA LEU A 885 21.68 49.63 2.38
C LEU A 885 22.86 49.35 3.32
N ILE A 886 23.82 50.28 3.39
CA ILE A 886 24.96 50.21 4.32
C ILE A 886 24.67 51.16 5.49
N VAL A 887 24.55 50.62 6.70
CA VAL A 887 24.40 51.44 7.91
C VAL A 887 25.79 51.78 8.46
N LEU A 888 26.17 53.05 8.35
CA LEU A 888 27.42 53.60 8.90
C LEU A 888 27.16 54.35 10.22
N PRO A 889 28.07 54.32 11.20
CA PRO A 889 28.00 55.21 12.35
C PRO A 889 28.11 56.68 11.90
N ALA A 890 27.39 57.57 12.60
CA ALA A 890 26.81 58.82 12.09
C ALA A 890 27.75 59.96 11.62
N ASN A 891 29.02 59.71 11.28
CA ASN A 891 30.01 60.72 10.86
C ASN A 891 30.60 60.52 9.45
N TYR A 892 30.16 59.53 8.67
CA TYR A 892 30.56 59.40 7.26
C TYR A 892 29.35 59.09 6.36
N LEU A 893 28.98 60.07 5.54
CA LEU A 893 28.12 59.92 4.37
C LEU A 893 28.99 59.90 3.12
N LEU A 894 28.86 58.87 2.30
CA LEU A 894 29.32 58.83 0.91
C LEU A 894 28.13 58.35 0.07
N ASN A 895 27.88 59.06 -1.04
CA ASN A 895 26.81 58.78 -2.02
C ASN A 895 27.14 57.57 -2.89
#